data_AF-A0A1H9AC77-F1
#
_entry.id   AF-A0A1H9AC77-F1
#
_cell.length_a   1.000
_cell.length_b   1.000
_cell.length_c   1.000
_cell.angle_alpha   90.00
_cell.angle_beta   90.00
_cell.angle_gamma   90.00
#
_symmetry.space_group_name_H-M   'P 1'
#
loop_
_entity.id
_entity.type
_entity.pdbx_description
1 polymer ?
#
loop_
_entity_poly.entity_id
_entity_poly.type
_entity_poly.pdbx_seq_one_letter_code
_entity_poly.pdbx_strand_id
1 'polypeptide(L)'
;MRTRFGRISKLLAGFMAVAMVIGSGATAPGNGTGDVQAGKKYPYTFPEYYIDEDHFPDDVFRQYVKDTFDQNHDNYMDSDEITEARTIYCDNMGIETLKGIEWLPELRGIYCSFNKLTELDISKNQLITGIWVSNNDFTKLDFSDNPGLEWLYCFDCPNLTELNVTGNPLMSYLEVNTCPLGSIDVSKNPLLEQLTCATCGLTELDLSNNKKLTHLDCQQNDIGSLDLSTCPKMKRLDIWDNDKLSNVDVSVCSELQYYNCASNNVTSLDLSKNKQLTKLNCGWNYLTSLDLSNNPKLFSLSCNNNELTSLDLSNNPKMQFLMAFTNKMTSLNIGDNPLLITTINKGTKKWEVNAASYSYTIDYGIDDSYGGLDSKYFFCVDGNVSVSTTPTKETTETSYFEGDASDTSSLLTREMVAQTLYALAGSPDVSGLTSRFTDVEKDAWYYNALLWGEKYNICLGFPDMASDTFGIGRWCTKQEMANMVMRYAEYMGYERSIDFGRSDDYADYFDVDSSCWEAVCWAATYRIFPTEGDRNDDKTKQYIKPFKVTTRDDLTYIIQGLQEANKVAITSTLPIPDTSYLPANPDKQGKDASENGTNENENNGNGSGNTGNGGAGNGGSGNGSAASKQGKWVQTDDGQYNYVCDDGTKETNCYRDGCWLDANGNYNPAYVNGTWKCNSTGWWYEDNGWYPSNQWLKIDGYWYFFLESGYMDYSEYRDGCWLNGDGSWNESYGSGKWHKNSTGWWYSDGDWYPYSQYLWIDGSRYYFNADGYWSE
;
A
#
# COMPACT_ATOMS: atom_id res chain seq x y z
N MET A 1 9.84 -26.25 30.43
CA MET A 1 9.97 -25.68 29.06
C MET A 1 9.47 -24.22 28.95
N ARG A 2 9.19 -23.51 30.06
CA ARG A 2 8.84 -22.07 30.08
C ARG A 2 10.03 -21.10 30.07
N THR A 3 11.27 -21.58 30.16
CA THR A 3 12.48 -20.74 30.34
C THR A 3 13.39 -20.62 29.11
N ARG A 4 13.05 -21.26 27.98
CA ARG A 4 13.88 -21.21 26.75
C ARG A 4 13.37 -20.27 25.66
N PHE A 5 12.16 -19.69 25.81
CA PHE A 5 11.55 -18.84 24.78
C PHE A 5 11.77 -17.34 24.96
N GLY A 6 12.22 -16.86 26.13
CA GLY A 6 12.43 -15.44 26.40
C GLY A 6 13.49 -14.70 25.54
N ARG A 7 14.04 -15.34 24.51
CA ARG A 7 15.03 -14.74 23.59
C ARG A 7 14.73 -14.88 22.09
N ILE A 8 13.69 -15.63 21.69
CA ILE A 8 13.26 -15.70 20.28
C ILE A 8 11.80 -15.26 20.11
N SER A 9 10.95 -15.35 21.15
CA SER A 9 9.61 -14.73 21.15
C SER A 9 9.64 -13.21 21.39
N LYS A 10 10.79 -12.65 21.79
CA LYS A 10 11.00 -11.20 21.85
C LYS A 10 10.98 -10.52 20.47
N LEU A 11 11.03 -11.29 19.38
CA LEU A 11 10.93 -10.76 18.02
C LEU A 11 9.50 -10.78 17.43
N LEU A 12 8.48 -11.21 18.18
CA LEU A 12 7.08 -11.15 17.72
C LEU A 12 6.15 -10.51 18.77
N ALA A 13 6.47 -10.60 20.05
CA ALA A 13 5.82 -9.81 21.11
C ALA A 13 6.58 -8.51 21.46
N GLY A 14 7.80 -8.31 20.93
CA GLY A 14 8.64 -7.15 21.24
C GLY A 14 8.62 -6.02 20.21
N PHE A 15 7.86 -6.15 19.11
CA PHE A 15 7.82 -5.12 18.05
C PHE A 15 6.78 -4.01 18.27
N MET A 16 5.88 -4.12 19.24
CA MET A 16 5.03 -2.97 19.63
C MET A 16 5.66 -2.09 20.72
N ALA A 17 6.82 -2.45 21.29
CA ALA A 17 7.39 -1.78 22.47
C ALA A 17 8.78 -1.14 22.26
N VAL A 18 9.33 -1.08 21.04
CA VAL A 18 10.70 -0.55 20.82
C VAL A 18 10.75 0.40 19.61
N ALA A 19 10.16 1.58 19.75
CA ALA A 19 10.50 2.74 18.92
C ALA A 19 10.12 4.07 19.62
N MET A 20 10.40 4.25 20.92
CA MET A 20 10.16 5.54 21.59
C MET A 20 11.27 5.90 22.59
N VAL A 21 12.43 6.26 22.06
CA VAL A 21 13.42 7.17 22.66
C VAL A 21 14.09 7.79 21.42
N ILE A 22 14.07 9.07 21.07
CA ILE A 22 14.43 10.30 21.80
C ILE A 22 13.84 11.45 20.96
N GLY A 23 13.21 12.45 21.60
CA GLY A 23 12.74 13.65 20.91
C GLY A 23 11.91 14.56 21.80
N SER A 24 12.51 15.07 22.88
CA SER A 24 11.89 16.07 23.75
C SER A 24 11.54 17.35 22.97
N GLY A 25 10.25 17.61 22.80
CA GLY A 25 9.74 18.85 22.21
C GLY A 25 8.39 18.70 21.53
N ALA A 26 7.38 18.19 22.23
CA ALA A 26 6.00 18.19 21.72
C ALA A 26 5.35 19.55 22.02
N THR A 27 4.99 20.29 20.97
CA THR A 27 4.01 21.38 21.04
C THR A 27 2.74 20.91 20.35
N ALA A 28 1.59 21.15 20.98
CA ALA A 28 0.29 20.64 20.56
C ALA A 28 -0.07 20.91 19.07
N PRO A 29 -0.69 19.95 18.36
CA PRO A 29 -1.28 20.20 17.05
C PRO A 29 -2.44 21.19 17.22
N GLY A 30 -2.37 22.29 16.46
CA GLY A 30 -3.34 23.37 16.55
C GLY A 30 -4.69 22.96 15.98
N ASN A 31 -5.75 23.16 16.76
CA ASN A 31 -7.11 23.22 16.24
C ASN A 31 -7.17 24.22 15.08
N GLY A 32 -7.77 23.81 13.95
CA GLY A 32 -7.96 24.64 12.78
C GLY A 32 -8.54 26.01 13.16
N THR A 33 -7.80 27.06 12.85
CA THR A 33 -8.25 28.44 13.02
C THR A 33 -9.23 28.78 11.90
N GLY A 34 -10.51 28.50 12.15
CA GLY A 34 -11.55 29.37 11.63
C GLY A 34 -11.44 30.73 12.35
N ASP A 35 -11.24 31.78 11.56
CA ASP A 35 -11.18 33.20 11.92
C ASP A 35 -11.56 33.61 13.35
N VAL A 36 -10.65 34.38 13.96
CA VAL A 36 -10.85 35.14 15.19
C VAL A 36 -12.12 35.99 15.10
N GLN A 37 -13.18 35.55 15.77
CA GLN A 37 -14.26 36.41 16.23
C GLN A 37 -14.12 36.52 17.75
N ALA A 38 -13.39 37.54 18.18
CA ALA A 38 -13.43 38.01 19.57
C ALA A 38 -14.90 38.31 19.95
N GLY A 39 -15.42 37.61 20.96
CA GLY A 39 -16.71 37.93 21.58
C GLY A 39 -17.84 36.91 21.46
N LYS A 40 -17.57 35.61 21.22
CA LYS A 40 -18.60 34.58 21.49
C LYS A 40 -18.68 34.30 22.98
N LYS A 41 -19.58 35.03 23.66
CA LYS A 41 -20.02 34.68 25.01
C LYS A 41 -20.79 33.37 24.91
N TYR A 42 -20.22 32.27 25.39
CA TYR A 42 -20.92 30.99 25.43
C TYR A 42 -22.13 31.10 26.36
N PRO A 43 -23.29 30.47 26.04
CA PRO A 43 -24.54 30.67 26.77
C PRO A 43 -24.55 30.04 28.18
N TYR A 44 -23.48 29.38 28.59
CA TYR A 44 -23.32 28.72 29.89
C TYR A 44 -22.29 29.46 30.72
N THR A 45 -22.59 29.63 32.01
CA THR A 45 -21.65 30.18 33.00
C THR A 45 -21.28 29.07 33.94
N PHE A 46 -19.98 28.81 34.07
CA PHE A 46 -19.42 27.86 35.00
C PHE A 46 -18.92 28.59 36.25
N PRO A 47 -18.95 27.95 37.43
CA PRO A 47 -18.30 28.50 38.61
C PRO A 47 -16.81 28.68 38.35
N GLU A 48 -16.28 29.86 38.68
CA GLU A 48 -14.83 30.13 38.61
C GLU A 48 -14.12 29.46 39.79
N TYR A 49 -12.93 28.93 39.56
CA TYR A 49 -12.12 28.28 40.58
C TYR A 49 -10.64 28.59 40.39
N TYR A 50 -9.89 28.52 41.48
CA TYR A 50 -8.45 28.75 41.48
C TYR A 50 -7.70 27.54 40.93
N ILE A 51 -6.62 27.80 40.20
CA ILE A 51 -5.64 26.77 39.82
C ILE A 51 -4.57 26.67 40.90
N ASP A 52 -4.97 26.07 42.02
CA ASP A 52 -4.16 25.93 43.24
C ASP A 52 -4.06 24.47 43.73
N GLU A 53 -3.33 24.26 44.82
CA GLU A 53 -3.10 22.93 45.41
C GLU A 53 -4.36 22.29 46.02
N ASP A 54 -5.39 23.08 46.34
CA ASP A 54 -6.63 22.57 46.90
C ASP A 54 -7.52 21.96 45.79
N HIS A 55 -7.54 22.57 44.61
CA HIS A 55 -8.33 22.10 43.45
C HIS A 55 -7.56 21.09 42.60
N PHE A 56 -6.26 21.31 42.37
CA PHE A 56 -5.39 20.46 41.55
C PHE A 56 -4.14 20.09 42.40
N PRO A 57 -4.18 19.03 43.22
CA PRO A 57 -3.13 18.78 44.22
C PRO A 57 -1.77 18.37 43.63
N ASP A 58 -1.76 17.61 42.54
CA ASP A 58 -0.54 17.24 41.83
C ASP A 58 0.10 18.48 41.19
N ASP A 59 1.37 18.76 41.51
CA ASP A 59 2.05 19.97 41.08
C ASP A 59 2.33 19.98 39.58
N VAL A 60 2.63 18.82 38.99
CA VAL A 60 2.85 18.66 37.55
C VAL A 60 1.54 18.84 36.79
N PHE A 61 0.46 18.20 37.23
CA PHE A 61 -0.85 18.35 36.59
C PHE A 61 -1.42 19.76 36.75
N ARG A 62 -1.26 20.36 37.94
CA ARG A 62 -1.65 21.75 38.16
C ARG A 62 -0.88 22.70 37.25
N GLN A 63 0.43 22.50 37.07
CA GLN A 63 1.22 23.32 36.14
C GLN A 63 0.77 23.12 34.69
N TYR A 64 0.46 21.87 34.30
CA TYR A 64 -0.12 21.57 32.99
C TYR A 64 -1.42 22.34 32.73
N VAL A 65 -2.33 22.37 33.70
CA VAL A 65 -3.60 23.12 33.61
C VAL A 65 -3.34 24.62 33.41
N LYS A 66 -2.38 25.20 34.15
CA LYS A 66 -1.99 26.61 33.95
C LYS A 66 -1.43 26.87 32.57
N ASP A 67 -0.50 26.04 32.12
CA ASP A 67 0.20 26.25 30.86
C ASP A 67 -0.73 26.05 29.65
N THR A 68 -1.78 25.23 29.82
CA THR A 68 -2.67 24.83 28.72
C THR A 68 -3.98 25.62 28.67
N PHE A 69 -4.60 25.90 29.81
CA PHE A 69 -5.97 26.42 29.86
C PHE A 69 -6.08 27.84 30.44
N ASP A 70 -5.17 28.28 31.31
CA ASP A 70 -5.12 29.64 31.87
C ASP A 70 -4.52 30.62 30.85
N GLN A 71 -5.36 31.13 29.94
CA GLN A 71 -4.94 31.97 28.82
C GLN A 71 -4.58 33.37 29.26
N ASN A 72 -5.22 33.85 30.33
CA ASN A 72 -5.03 35.22 30.83
C ASN A 72 -3.94 35.30 31.92
N HIS A 73 -3.44 34.14 32.38
CA HIS A 73 -2.40 33.94 33.40
C HIS A 73 -2.75 34.53 34.77
N ASP A 74 -4.03 34.55 35.13
CA ASP A 74 -4.52 35.05 36.41
C ASP A 74 -4.61 33.96 37.50
N ASN A 75 -4.33 32.70 37.14
CA ASN A 75 -4.45 31.49 37.98
C ASN A 75 -5.89 31.16 38.39
N TYR A 76 -6.88 31.60 37.63
CA TYR A 76 -8.26 31.13 37.70
C TYR A 76 -8.61 30.38 36.43
N MET A 77 -9.62 29.51 36.52
CA MET A 77 -10.32 28.97 35.37
C MET A 77 -11.65 29.71 35.26
N ASP A 78 -11.76 30.57 34.25
CA ASP A 78 -13.01 31.24 33.93
C ASP A 78 -13.93 30.40 33.02
N SER A 79 -15.16 30.87 32.79
CA SER A 79 -16.13 30.13 31.97
C SER A 79 -15.68 29.91 30.53
N ASP A 80 -14.92 30.84 29.96
CA ASP A 80 -14.43 30.71 28.58
C ASP A 80 -13.29 29.69 28.54
N GLU A 81 -12.35 29.73 29.49
CA GLU A 81 -11.25 28.76 29.63
C GLU A 81 -11.77 27.34 29.87
N ILE A 82 -12.78 27.17 30.73
CA ILE A 82 -13.46 25.89 30.96
C ILE A 82 -14.11 25.37 29.68
N THR A 83 -14.74 26.26 28.91
CA THR A 83 -15.43 25.88 27.67
C THR A 83 -14.45 25.40 26.59
N GLU A 84 -13.24 25.96 26.58
CA GLU A 84 -12.17 25.60 25.66
C GLU A 84 -11.35 24.36 26.11
N ALA A 85 -11.39 24.01 27.41
CA ALA A 85 -10.75 22.83 27.99
C ALA A 85 -11.43 21.51 27.57
N ARG A 86 -11.31 21.13 26.29
CA ARG A 86 -11.98 19.96 25.70
C ARG A 86 -11.15 18.68 25.70
N THR A 87 -9.83 18.79 25.77
CA THR A 87 -8.94 17.62 25.75
C THR A 87 -7.71 17.87 26.62
N ILE A 88 -7.31 16.85 27.38
CA ILE A 88 -6.05 16.83 28.13
C ILE A 88 -5.03 15.96 27.40
N TYR A 89 -3.81 16.46 27.25
CA TYR A 89 -2.63 15.78 26.70
C TYR A 89 -1.47 15.90 27.69
N CYS A 90 -1.33 14.91 28.57
CA CYS A 90 -0.37 14.93 29.67
C CYS A 90 0.42 13.60 29.80
N ASP A 91 0.69 12.95 28.68
CA ASP A 91 1.46 11.71 28.63
C ASP A 91 2.91 11.90 29.12
N ASN A 92 3.44 10.91 29.84
CA ASN A 92 4.84 10.86 30.27
C ASN A 92 5.33 12.10 31.04
N MET A 93 4.46 12.67 31.87
CA MET A 93 4.77 13.85 32.70
C MET A 93 5.16 13.47 34.14
N GLY A 94 4.93 12.22 34.53
CA GLY A 94 5.18 11.74 35.89
C GLY A 94 4.09 12.12 36.89
N ILE A 95 2.88 12.42 36.40
CA ILE A 95 1.70 12.78 37.19
C ILE A 95 1.26 11.59 38.06
N GLU A 96 0.94 11.86 39.33
CA GLU A 96 0.51 10.86 40.31
C GLU A 96 -1.02 10.86 40.51
N THR A 97 -1.70 11.98 40.24
CA THR A 97 -3.18 12.06 40.24
C THR A 97 -3.71 13.13 39.29
N LEU A 98 -4.85 12.85 38.64
CA LEU A 98 -5.63 13.83 37.87
C LEU A 98 -6.74 14.48 38.69
N LYS A 99 -6.72 14.37 40.03
CA LYS A 99 -7.68 15.05 40.88
C LYS A 99 -7.72 16.55 40.56
N GLY A 100 -8.92 17.09 40.45
CA GLY A 100 -9.20 18.41 39.89
C GLY A 100 -9.81 18.34 38.49
N ILE A 101 -9.72 17.19 37.80
CA ILE A 101 -10.38 16.98 36.50
C ILE A 101 -11.90 17.11 36.57
N GLU A 102 -12.51 16.91 37.74
CA GLU A 102 -13.94 17.12 37.98
C GLU A 102 -14.40 18.57 37.76
N TRP A 103 -13.46 19.53 37.77
CA TRP A 103 -13.72 20.95 37.51
C TRP A 103 -13.78 21.28 36.01
N LEU A 104 -13.44 20.33 35.13
CA LEU A 104 -13.39 20.48 33.67
C LEU A 104 -14.54 19.69 33.00
N PRO A 105 -15.81 20.11 33.15
CA PRO A 105 -16.98 19.33 32.69
C PRO A 105 -17.12 19.23 31.16
N GLU A 106 -16.44 20.10 30.42
CA GLU A 106 -16.49 20.16 28.94
C GLU A 106 -15.49 19.21 28.25
N LEU A 107 -14.74 18.42 29.03
CA LEU A 107 -13.80 17.44 28.52
C LEU A 107 -14.49 16.36 27.67
N ARG A 108 -13.86 16.07 26.53
CA ARG A 108 -14.23 15.04 25.55
C ARG A 108 -13.15 13.97 25.41
N GLY A 109 -11.89 14.32 25.65
CA GLY A 109 -10.75 13.41 25.52
C GLY A 109 -9.75 13.54 26.66
N ILE A 110 -9.15 12.42 27.06
CA ILE A 110 -8.04 12.38 28.02
C ILE A 110 -6.91 11.50 27.44
N TYR A 111 -5.71 12.05 27.41
CA TYR A 111 -4.47 11.37 27.04
C TYR A 111 -3.48 11.56 28.19
N CYS A 112 -3.26 10.52 28.98
CA CYS A 112 -2.44 10.58 30.20
C CYS A 112 -1.65 9.28 30.44
N SER A 113 -1.21 8.65 29.35
CA SER A 113 -0.41 7.44 29.39
C SER A 113 1.01 7.68 29.94
N PHE A 114 1.69 6.61 30.38
CA PHE A 114 3.06 6.67 30.92
C PHE A 114 3.20 7.59 32.15
N ASN A 115 2.22 7.59 33.03
CA ASN A 115 2.24 8.33 34.30
C ASN A 115 2.27 7.34 35.48
N LYS A 116 1.95 7.82 36.69
CA LYS A 116 1.91 7.02 37.93
C LYS A 116 0.52 7.03 38.55
N LEU A 117 -0.52 7.18 37.71
CA LEU A 117 -1.90 7.26 38.18
C LEU A 117 -2.31 5.92 38.80
N THR A 118 -2.89 5.99 39.99
CA THR A 118 -3.44 4.82 40.69
C THR A 118 -4.97 4.78 40.67
N GLU A 119 -5.59 5.91 40.36
CA GLU A 119 -7.04 6.11 40.26
C GLU A 119 -7.36 7.11 39.14
N LEU A 120 -8.56 6.98 38.58
CA LEU A 120 -9.12 7.94 37.64
C LEU A 120 -10.64 8.00 37.88
N ASP A 121 -11.10 9.08 38.52
CA ASP A 121 -12.53 9.38 38.66
C ASP A 121 -12.91 10.43 37.63
N ILE A 122 -13.74 10.03 36.66
CA ILE A 122 -14.29 10.89 35.62
C ILE A 122 -15.82 10.91 35.65
N SER A 123 -16.43 10.55 36.78
CA SER A 123 -17.89 10.51 36.95
C SER A 123 -18.58 11.88 36.74
N LYS A 124 -17.81 12.98 36.82
CA LYS A 124 -18.27 14.35 36.56
C LYS A 124 -18.04 14.81 35.12
N ASN A 125 -17.26 14.08 34.34
CA ASN A 125 -16.88 14.43 32.96
C ASN A 125 -17.72 13.61 31.96
N GLN A 126 -19.04 13.85 31.97
CA GLN A 126 -20.03 13.04 31.23
C GLN A 126 -19.97 13.19 29.70
N LEU A 127 -19.22 14.18 29.20
CA LEU A 127 -19.02 14.43 27.77
C LEU A 127 -17.81 13.72 27.17
N ILE A 128 -17.06 12.95 27.98
CA ILE A 128 -15.93 12.16 27.50
C ILE A 128 -16.40 11.12 26.49
N THR A 129 -15.77 11.14 25.33
CA THR A 129 -15.94 10.15 24.27
C THR A 129 -14.72 9.25 24.11
N GLY A 130 -13.58 9.60 24.71
CA GLY A 130 -12.32 8.91 24.47
C GLY A 130 -11.25 9.05 25.53
N ILE A 131 -10.55 7.97 25.85
CA ILE A 131 -9.54 7.93 26.91
C ILE A 131 -8.34 7.07 26.50
N TRP A 132 -7.12 7.59 26.68
CA TRP A 132 -5.87 6.85 26.64
C TRP A 132 -5.12 6.99 27.98
N VAL A 133 -5.05 5.89 28.72
CA VAL A 133 -4.54 5.80 30.10
C VAL A 133 -3.50 4.68 30.30
N SER A 134 -2.98 4.11 29.22
CA SER A 134 -2.00 3.01 29.25
C SER A 134 -0.75 3.32 30.09
N ASN A 135 -0.01 2.29 30.52
CA ASN A 135 1.23 2.46 31.29
C ASN A 135 1.04 3.34 32.54
N ASN A 136 0.10 2.95 33.40
CA ASN A 136 -0.19 3.55 34.70
C ASN A 136 -0.38 2.44 35.76
N ASP A 137 -0.50 2.82 37.03
CA ASP A 137 -0.53 1.93 38.19
C ASP A 137 -1.95 1.66 38.74
N PHE A 138 -2.96 1.68 37.87
CA PHE A 138 -4.36 1.42 38.27
C PHE A 138 -4.55 0.02 38.85
N THR A 139 -5.40 -0.08 39.86
CA THR A 139 -5.88 -1.38 40.38
C THR A 139 -7.29 -1.72 39.90
N LYS A 140 -8.11 -0.67 39.73
CA LYS A 140 -9.49 -0.72 39.25
C LYS A 140 -9.78 0.51 38.39
N LEU A 141 -10.59 0.34 37.36
CA LEU A 141 -11.20 1.42 36.58
C LEU A 141 -12.70 1.16 36.41
N ASP A 142 -13.51 2.20 36.58
CA ASP A 142 -14.95 2.15 36.41
C ASP A 142 -15.43 3.34 35.59
N PHE A 143 -15.99 3.06 34.41
CA PHE A 143 -16.48 4.08 33.49
C PHE A 143 -17.99 4.01 33.31
N SER A 144 -18.71 3.36 34.23
CA SER A 144 -20.15 3.16 34.13
C SER A 144 -20.97 4.47 34.13
N ASP A 145 -20.40 5.57 34.61
CA ASP A 145 -21.01 6.91 34.61
C ASP A 145 -20.73 7.73 33.34
N ASN A 146 -20.02 7.16 32.34
CA ASN A 146 -19.61 7.84 31.11
C ASN A 146 -20.29 7.22 29.86
N PRO A 147 -21.61 7.37 29.67
CA PRO A 147 -22.35 6.70 28.59
C PRO A 147 -21.94 7.14 27.18
N GLY A 148 -21.24 8.28 27.07
CA GLY A 148 -20.68 8.80 25.82
C GLY A 148 -19.35 8.18 25.40
N LEU A 149 -18.71 7.35 26.24
CA LEU A 149 -17.41 6.77 25.94
C LEU A 149 -17.47 5.80 24.75
N GLU A 150 -16.71 6.11 23.70
CA GLU A 150 -16.65 5.37 22.44
C GLU A 150 -15.36 4.54 22.31
N TRP A 151 -14.26 4.96 22.94
CA TRP A 151 -13.00 4.25 22.88
C TRP A 151 -12.17 4.35 24.17
N LEU A 152 -11.45 3.28 24.47
CA LEU A 152 -10.56 3.17 25.63
C LEU A 152 -9.27 2.43 25.26
N TYR A 153 -8.14 3.12 25.44
CA TYR A 153 -6.80 2.53 25.43
C TYR A 153 -6.26 2.46 26.86
N CYS A 154 -6.17 1.24 27.40
CA CYS A 154 -5.72 0.96 28.75
C CYS A 154 -4.86 -0.32 28.77
N PHE A 155 -3.76 -0.30 28.02
CA PHE A 155 -2.80 -1.40 27.97
C PHE A 155 -1.61 -1.17 28.91
N ASP A 156 -0.90 -2.25 29.25
CA ASP A 156 0.27 -2.24 30.14
C ASP A 156 -0.01 -1.59 31.50
N CYS A 157 -1.17 -1.89 32.09
CA CYS A 157 -1.49 -1.55 33.48
C CYS A 157 -1.34 -2.83 34.35
N PRO A 158 -0.14 -3.12 34.87
CA PRO A 158 0.20 -4.44 35.42
C PRO A 158 -0.53 -4.79 36.72
N ASN A 159 -1.21 -3.82 37.34
CA ASN A 159 -1.97 -4.00 38.58
C ASN A 159 -3.50 -3.97 38.34
N LEU A 160 -3.97 -3.75 37.11
CA LEU A 160 -5.39 -3.58 36.81
C LEU A 160 -6.10 -4.93 36.80
N THR A 161 -6.91 -5.16 37.85
CA THR A 161 -7.64 -6.43 38.04
C THR A 161 -9.15 -6.30 37.84
N GLU A 162 -9.68 -5.08 37.79
CA GLU A 162 -11.10 -4.82 37.58
C GLU A 162 -11.28 -3.65 36.62
N LEU A 163 -12.03 -3.90 35.53
CA LEU A 163 -12.43 -2.88 34.56
C LEU A 163 -13.93 -3.00 34.32
N ASN A 164 -14.68 -1.91 34.54
CA ASN A 164 -16.11 -1.86 34.26
C ASN A 164 -16.41 -0.93 33.08
N VAL A 165 -16.79 -1.53 31.94
CA VAL A 165 -17.23 -0.84 30.72
C VAL A 165 -18.71 -1.03 30.39
N THR A 166 -19.48 -1.56 31.35
CA THR A 166 -20.88 -1.97 31.11
C THR A 166 -21.84 -0.79 30.97
N GLY A 167 -21.43 0.41 31.38
CA GLY A 167 -22.18 1.66 31.20
C GLY A 167 -21.88 2.40 29.90
N ASN A 168 -21.08 1.83 28.99
CA ASN A 168 -20.60 2.50 27.77
C ASN A 168 -21.24 1.90 26.50
N PRO A 169 -22.53 2.14 26.20
CA PRO A 169 -23.22 1.52 25.06
C PRO A 169 -22.70 1.97 23.70
N LEU A 170 -21.96 3.09 23.66
CA LEU A 170 -21.33 3.63 22.45
C LEU A 170 -19.90 3.12 22.23
N MET A 171 -19.38 2.29 23.14
CA MET A 171 -18.03 1.72 23.03
C MET A 171 -17.89 0.93 21.72
N SER A 172 -16.96 1.37 20.89
CA SER A 172 -16.60 0.83 19.59
C SER A 172 -15.20 0.20 19.59
N TYR A 173 -14.29 0.72 20.44
CA TYR A 173 -12.89 0.28 20.53
C TYR A 173 -12.45 0.08 21.98
N LEU A 174 -11.96 -1.11 22.30
CA LEU A 174 -11.46 -1.42 23.63
C LEU A 174 -10.13 -2.16 23.55
N GLU A 175 -9.09 -1.55 24.10
CA GLU A 175 -7.77 -2.16 24.21
C GLU A 175 -7.29 -2.17 25.66
N VAL A 176 -7.01 -3.38 26.15
CA VAL A 176 -6.66 -3.67 27.55
C VAL A 176 -5.49 -4.65 27.67
N ASN A 177 -4.64 -4.72 26.66
CA ASN A 177 -3.52 -5.66 26.62
C ASN A 177 -2.66 -5.58 27.89
N THR A 178 -2.18 -6.73 28.36
CA THR A 178 -1.27 -6.80 29.52
C THR A 178 -1.89 -6.25 30.82
N CYS A 179 -3.21 -6.34 30.97
CA CYS A 179 -3.92 -6.01 32.22
C CYS A 179 -4.47 -7.29 32.85
N PRO A 180 -4.08 -7.68 34.09
CA PRO A 180 -4.45 -8.97 34.69
C PRO A 180 -5.91 -9.03 35.19
N LEU A 181 -6.86 -8.80 34.28
CA LEU A 181 -8.30 -8.69 34.54
C LEU A 181 -8.95 -10.02 34.96
N GLY A 182 -8.48 -11.15 34.43
CA GLY A 182 -9.07 -12.48 34.65
C GLY A 182 -10.43 -12.70 33.97
N SER A 183 -11.22 -11.64 33.79
CA SER A 183 -12.49 -11.61 33.05
C SER A 183 -12.79 -10.21 32.52
N ILE A 184 -13.56 -10.12 31.43
CA ILE A 184 -14.03 -8.83 30.89
C ILE A 184 -15.49 -8.98 30.43
N ASP A 185 -16.37 -8.06 30.86
CA ASP A 185 -17.77 -8.02 30.44
C ASP A 185 -17.97 -6.96 29.36
N VAL A 186 -18.11 -7.43 28.11
CA VAL A 186 -18.42 -6.59 26.93
C VAL A 186 -19.86 -6.75 26.45
N SER A 187 -20.73 -7.36 27.27
CA SER A 187 -22.11 -7.70 26.88
C SER A 187 -23.01 -6.46 26.68
N LYS A 188 -22.59 -5.31 27.18
CA LYS A 188 -23.29 -4.02 27.06
C LYS A 188 -22.69 -3.07 26.03
N ASN A 189 -21.75 -3.56 25.21
CA ASN A 189 -21.08 -2.79 24.17
C ASN A 189 -21.49 -3.32 22.76
N PRO A 190 -22.76 -3.18 22.33
CA PRO A 190 -23.25 -3.78 21.08
C PRO A 190 -22.65 -3.14 19.81
N LEU A 191 -22.01 -1.97 19.96
CA LEU A 191 -21.31 -1.28 18.89
C LEU A 191 -19.82 -1.65 18.80
N LEU A 192 -19.32 -2.52 19.68
CA LEU A 192 -17.91 -2.92 19.71
C LEU A 192 -17.48 -3.54 18.37
N GLU A 193 -16.46 -2.94 17.77
CA GLU A 193 -15.88 -3.31 16.48
C GLU A 193 -14.47 -3.87 16.65
N GLN A 194 -13.75 -3.40 17.67
CA GLN A 194 -12.42 -3.90 18.01
C GLN A 194 -12.30 -4.20 19.50
N LEU A 195 -11.78 -5.39 19.79
CA LEU A 195 -11.40 -5.80 21.13
C LEU A 195 -9.97 -6.37 21.12
N THR A 196 -9.10 -5.73 21.87
CA THR A 196 -7.71 -6.15 22.08
C THR A 196 -7.54 -6.42 23.57
N CYS A 197 -7.43 -7.70 23.96
CA CYS A 197 -7.39 -8.15 25.35
C CYS A 197 -6.36 -9.27 25.55
N ALA A 198 -5.18 -9.10 24.94
CA ALA A 198 -4.07 -10.04 25.05
C ALA A 198 -3.50 -10.06 26.46
N THR A 199 -3.00 -11.23 26.90
CA THR A 199 -2.28 -11.37 28.18
C THR A 199 -3.08 -10.83 29.37
N CYS A 200 -4.39 -11.07 29.40
CA CYS A 200 -5.29 -10.58 30.44
C CYS A 200 -5.64 -11.64 31.49
N GLY A 201 -5.19 -12.88 31.30
CA GLY A 201 -5.54 -14.02 32.15
C GLY A 201 -6.99 -14.47 31.97
N LEU A 202 -7.63 -14.15 30.83
CA LEU A 202 -9.02 -14.50 30.56
C LEU A 202 -9.16 -16.02 30.45
N THR A 203 -10.21 -16.57 31.06
CA THR A 203 -10.55 -18.01 30.92
C THR A 203 -11.76 -18.26 30.03
N GLU A 204 -12.56 -17.22 29.81
CA GLU A 204 -13.72 -17.17 28.95
C GLU A 204 -13.84 -15.79 28.32
N LEU A 205 -14.52 -15.71 27.17
CA LEU A 205 -14.84 -14.47 26.49
C LEU A 205 -16.19 -14.62 25.77
N ASP A 206 -17.21 -13.91 26.24
CA ASP A 206 -18.54 -13.89 25.64
C ASP A 206 -18.66 -12.75 24.63
N LEU A 207 -18.85 -13.09 23.35
CA LEU A 207 -19.01 -12.16 22.24
C LEU A 207 -20.43 -12.17 21.64
N SER A 208 -21.39 -12.78 22.34
CA SER A 208 -22.76 -13.00 21.83
C SER A 208 -23.51 -11.70 21.49
N ASN A 209 -23.12 -10.56 22.06
CA ASN A 209 -23.71 -9.25 21.82
C ASN A 209 -22.89 -8.34 20.88
N ASN A 210 -21.68 -8.74 20.49
CA ASN A 210 -20.74 -7.89 19.75
C ASN A 210 -20.77 -8.19 18.24
N LYS A 211 -21.93 -8.01 17.62
CA LYS A 211 -22.18 -8.40 16.21
C LYS A 211 -21.42 -7.59 15.17
N LYS A 212 -20.90 -6.43 15.58
CA LYS A 212 -20.10 -5.54 14.74
C LYS A 212 -18.60 -5.84 14.81
N LEU A 213 -18.16 -6.78 15.64
CA LEU A 213 -16.75 -7.07 15.84
C LEU A 213 -16.07 -7.48 14.53
N THR A 214 -15.06 -6.71 14.14
CA THR A 214 -14.20 -6.91 12.96
C THR A 214 -12.79 -7.35 13.34
N HIS A 215 -12.34 -6.98 14.53
CA HIS A 215 -10.99 -7.25 15.05
C HIS A 215 -11.08 -7.84 16.44
N LEU A 216 -10.46 -9.02 16.62
CA LEU A 216 -10.25 -9.62 17.92
C LEU A 216 -8.82 -10.10 18.07
N ASP A 217 -8.11 -9.50 19.03
CA ASP A 217 -6.80 -9.96 19.48
C ASP A 217 -6.94 -10.36 20.96
N CYS A 218 -6.93 -11.67 21.25
CA CYS A 218 -7.07 -12.22 22.60
C CYS A 218 -6.05 -13.35 22.88
N GLN A 219 -4.88 -13.24 22.27
CA GLN A 219 -3.74 -14.14 22.48
C GLN A 219 -3.25 -14.19 23.93
N GLN A 220 -2.50 -15.24 24.25
CA GLN A 220 -1.81 -15.41 25.54
C GLN A 220 -2.77 -15.33 26.74
N ASN A 221 -3.96 -15.88 26.57
CA ASN A 221 -4.94 -16.07 27.64
C ASN A 221 -5.10 -17.56 27.94
N ASP A 222 -6.04 -17.88 28.82
CA ASP A 222 -6.40 -19.23 29.26
C ASP A 222 -7.77 -19.65 28.71
N ILE A 223 -8.20 -19.11 27.56
CA ILE A 223 -9.54 -19.30 27.00
C ILE A 223 -9.75 -20.76 26.57
N GLY A 224 -10.79 -21.41 27.08
CA GLY A 224 -11.10 -22.81 26.75
C GLY A 224 -11.95 -23.01 25.49
N SER A 225 -12.78 -22.02 25.15
CA SER A 225 -13.65 -22.05 23.97
C SER A 225 -13.97 -20.63 23.51
N LEU A 226 -14.13 -20.43 22.21
CA LEU A 226 -14.51 -19.16 21.60
C LEU A 226 -15.62 -19.40 20.57
N ASP A 227 -16.78 -18.79 20.79
CA ASP A 227 -17.92 -18.85 19.86
C ASP A 227 -17.96 -17.56 19.01
N LEU A 228 -17.79 -17.73 17.70
CA LEU A 228 -17.81 -16.64 16.72
C LEU A 228 -19.12 -16.58 15.93
N SER A 229 -20.13 -17.39 16.26
CA SER A 229 -21.40 -17.50 15.51
C SER A 229 -22.15 -16.16 15.37
N THR A 230 -21.87 -15.19 16.24
CA THR A 230 -22.44 -13.85 16.23
C THR A 230 -21.54 -12.78 15.60
N CYS A 231 -20.34 -13.13 15.14
CA CYS A 231 -19.32 -12.20 14.63
C CYS A 231 -19.04 -12.38 13.11
N PRO A 232 -20.04 -12.25 12.21
CA PRO A 232 -19.86 -12.49 10.77
C PRO A 232 -18.99 -11.44 10.07
N LYS A 233 -18.71 -10.32 10.75
CA LYS A 233 -17.90 -9.20 10.25
C LYS A 233 -16.41 -9.32 10.61
N MET A 234 -16.00 -10.41 11.25
CA MET A 234 -14.61 -10.65 11.62
C MET A 234 -13.70 -10.63 10.37
N LYS A 235 -12.68 -9.78 10.42
CA LYS A 235 -11.64 -9.62 9.40
C LYS A 235 -10.25 -9.99 9.94
N ARG A 236 -10.02 -9.76 11.24
CA ARG A 236 -8.80 -10.14 11.95
C ARG A 236 -9.11 -10.92 13.21
N LEU A 237 -8.54 -12.10 13.30
CA LEU A 237 -8.62 -12.96 14.47
C LEU A 237 -7.22 -13.39 14.89
N ASP A 238 -6.75 -12.83 16.01
CA ASP A 238 -5.54 -13.29 16.68
C ASP A 238 -5.86 -13.94 18.04
N ILE A 239 -5.62 -15.24 18.11
CA ILE A 239 -5.94 -16.08 19.27
C ILE A 239 -4.74 -16.93 19.70
N TRP A 240 -3.51 -16.60 19.28
CA TRP A 240 -2.34 -17.45 19.53
C TRP A 240 -2.07 -17.68 21.02
N ASP A 241 -1.46 -18.83 21.36
CA ASP A 241 -1.05 -19.17 22.74
C ASP A 241 -2.22 -19.13 23.74
N ASN A 242 -3.36 -19.69 23.34
CA ASN A 242 -4.43 -20.14 24.22
C ASN A 242 -4.40 -21.67 24.26
N ASP A 243 -3.53 -22.25 25.09
CA ASP A 243 -3.23 -23.69 25.08
C ASP A 243 -4.44 -24.59 25.44
N LYS A 244 -5.50 -24.04 26.03
CA LYS A 244 -6.77 -24.73 26.29
C LYS A 244 -7.77 -24.63 25.14
N LEU A 245 -7.57 -23.68 24.22
CA LEU A 245 -8.44 -23.47 23.08
C LEU A 245 -8.21 -24.59 22.07
N SER A 246 -9.28 -25.22 21.59
CA SER A 246 -9.22 -26.15 20.46
C SER A 246 -9.45 -25.42 19.13
N ASN A 247 -9.71 -26.15 18.05
CA ASN A 247 -10.13 -25.53 16.79
C ASN A 247 -11.35 -24.61 17.00
N VAL A 248 -11.32 -23.43 16.39
CA VAL A 248 -12.41 -22.44 16.39
C VAL A 248 -13.11 -22.48 15.03
N ASP A 249 -14.44 -22.50 15.02
CA ASP A 249 -15.21 -22.43 13.76
C ASP A 249 -15.18 -21.00 13.20
N VAL A 250 -14.46 -20.82 12.09
CA VAL A 250 -14.34 -19.54 11.36
C VAL A 250 -15.18 -19.51 10.08
N SER A 251 -16.08 -20.47 9.87
CA SER A 251 -16.89 -20.57 8.64
C SER A 251 -17.86 -19.40 8.46
N VAL A 252 -18.32 -18.81 9.56
CA VAL A 252 -19.17 -17.61 9.59
C VAL A 252 -18.39 -16.31 9.30
N CYS A 253 -17.06 -16.33 9.47
CA CYS A 253 -16.18 -15.19 9.26
C CYS A 253 -15.72 -15.12 7.79
N SER A 254 -16.65 -15.00 6.84
CA SER A 254 -16.33 -15.03 5.40
C SER A 254 -15.47 -13.86 4.92
N GLU A 255 -15.41 -12.77 5.71
CA GLU A 255 -14.57 -11.59 5.46
C GLU A 255 -13.17 -11.72 6.08
N LEU A 256 -12.83 -12.84 6.74
CA LEU A 256 -11.55 -13.04 7.43
C LEU A 256 -10.35 -12.92 6.48
N GLN A 257 -9.42 -12.03 6.83
CA GLN A 257 -8.21 -11.71 6.06
C GLN A 257 -6.93 -12.12 6.80
N TYR A 258 -6.91 -11.93 8.12
CA TYR A 258 -5.82 -12.33 9.01
C TYR A 258 -6.31 -13.36 10.02
N TYR A 259 -5.66 -14.51 10.07
CA TYR A 259 -5.93 -15.52 11.09
C TYR A 259 -4.64 -16.06 11.71
N ASN A 260 -4.50 -15.86 13.03
CA ASN A 260 -3.42 -16.43 13.81
C ASN A 260 -3.99 -17.33 14.92
N CYS A 261 -3.79 -18.63 14.76
CA CYS A 261 -4.20 -19.68 15.68
C CYS A 261 -3.00 -20.52 16.16
N ALA A 262 -1.80 -19.93 16.14
CA ALA A 262 -0.60 -20.65 16.53
C ALA A 262 -0.63 -21.04 18.00
N SER A 263 -0.07 -22.20 18.35
CA SER A 263 0.02 -22.67 19.75
C SER A 263 -1.32 -22.92 20.46
N ASN A 264 -2.35 -23.40 19.74
CA ASN A 264 -3.69 -23.71 20.28
C ASN A 264 -4.05 -25.19 20.12
N ASN A 265 -3.07 -26.10 20.12
CA ASN A 265 -3.30 -27.55 20.01
C ASN A 265 -4.23 -27.98 18.84
N VAL A 266 -4.27 -27.21 17.75
CA VAL A 266 -5.22 -27.41 16.64
C VAL A 266 -4.83 -28.65 15.83
N THR A 267 -5.77 -29.57 15.62
CA THR A 267 -5.55 -30.80 14.84
C THR A 267 -6.08 -30.73 13.40
N SER A 268 -7.02 -29.83 13.14
CA SER A 268 -7.60 -29.60 11.81
C SER A 268 -8.09 -28.17 11.69
N LEU A 269 -7.96 -27.59 10.49
CA LEU A 269 -8.50 -26.27 10.14
C LEU A 269 -9.38 -26.40 8.89
N ASP A 270 -10.56 -25.79 8.92
CA ASP A 270 -11.40 -25.58 7.74
C ASP A 270 -11.39 -24.09 7.38
N LEU A 271 -10.77 -23.77 6.25
CA LEU A 271 -10.63 -22.40 5.73
C LEU A 271 -11.39 -22.21 4.41
N SER A 272 -12.29 -23.15 4.06
CA SER A 272 -12.98 -23.20 2.76
C SER A 272 -13.91 -22.00 2.49
N LYS A 273 -14.31 -21.29 3.56
CA LYS A 273 -15.17 -20.09 3.48
C LYS A 273 -14.40 -18.78 3.51
N ASN A 274 -13.12 -18.79 3.87
CA ASN A 274 -12.32 -17.60 4.12
C ASN A 274 -11.53 -17.18 2.87
N LYS A 275 -12.23 -16.91 1.76
CA LYS A 275 -11.62 -16.60 0.45
C LYS A 275 -10.81 -15.30 0.43
N GLN A 276 -11.03 -14.44 1.42
CA GLN A 276 -10.32 -13.17 1.59
C GLN A 276 -9.02 -13.30 2.39
N LEU A 277 -8.68 -14.50 2.88
CA LEU A 277 -7.51 -14.73 3.73
C LEU A 277 -6.21 -14.40 2.97
N THR A 278 -5.42 -13.48 3.53
CA THR A 278 -4.14 -12.99 3.00
C THR A 278 -2.95 -13.45 3.85
N LYS A 279 -3.16 -13.59 5.17
CA LYS A 279 -2.16 -14.08 6.13
C LYS A 279 -2.73 -15.18 7.02
N LEU A 280 -2.00 -16.29 7.12
CA LEU A 280 -2.31 -17.40 8.01
C LEU A 280 -1.09 -17.76 8.86
N ASN A 281 -1.26 -17.72 10.17
CA ASN A 281 -0.34 -18.35 11.11
C ASN A 281 -1.05 -19.48 11.84
N CYS A 282 -0.65 -20.71 11.54
CA CYS A 282 -1.13 -21.94 12.16
C CYS A 282 0.02 -22.78 12.72
N GLY A 283 1.19 -22.16 12.94
CA GLY A 283 2.37 -22.86 13.46
C GLY A 283 2.18 -23.37 14.88
N TRP A 284 3.04 -24.30 15.32
CA TRP A 284 3.00 -24.87 16.67
C TRP A 284 1.67 -25.52 17.02
N ASN A 285 1.15 -26.32 16.11
CA ASN A 285 -0.09 -27.07 16.26
C ASN A 285 0.17 -28.55 15.93
N TYR A 286 -0.90 -29.33 15.75
CA TYR A 286 -0.85 -30.76 15.46
C TYR A 286 -1.53 -31.07 14.12
N LEU A 287 -1.46 -30.15 13.15
CA LEU A 287 -2.07 -30.33 11.84
C LEU A 287 -1.36 -31.43 11.05
N THR A 288 -2.12 -32.43 10.59
CA THR A 288 -1.61 -33.47 9.68
C THR A 288 -1.80 -33.13 8.20
N SER A 289 -2.72 -32.22 7.92
CA SER A 289 -3.06 -31.72 6.59
C SER A 289 -3.52 -30.27 6.67
N LEU A 290 -3.28 -29.50 5.60
CA LEU A 290 -3.73 -28.13 5.46
C LEU A 290 -4.18 -27.91 4.01
N ASP A 291 -5.46 -27.60 3.82
CA ASP A 291 -6.04 -27.27 2.51
C ASP A 291 -6.15 -25.76 2.34
N LEU A 292 -5.45 -25.22 1.35
CA LEU A 292 -5.41 -23.79 1.02
C LEU A 292 -5.96 -23.50 -0.38
N SER A 293 -6.64 -24.48 -1.01
CA SER A 293 -7.15 -24.38 -2.39
C SER A 293 -8.20 -23.28 -2.57
N ASN A 294 -8.86 -22.86 -1.50
CA ASN A 294 -9.89 -21.83 -1.50
C ASN A 294 -9.39 -20.45 -1.04
N ASN A 295 -8.08 -20.27 -0.87
CA ASN A 295 -7.48 -19.03 -0.33
C ASN A 295 -6.50 -18.37 -1.34
N PRO A 296 -6.96 -17.96 -2.54
CA PRO A 296 -6.08 -17.51 -3.63
C PRO A 296 -5.35 -16.18 -3.36
N LYS A 297 -5.81 -15.41 -2.36
CA LYS A 297 -5.18 -14.15 -1.93
C LYS A 297 -4.06 -14.35 -0.91
N LEU A 298 -3.84 -15.57 -0.42
CA LEU A 298 -2.86 -15.87 0.62
C LEU A 298 -1.45 -15.60 0.11
N PHE A 299 -0.74 -14.69 0.77
CA PHE A 299 0.64 -14.34 0.46
C PHE A 299 1.62 -14.66 1.59
N SER A 300 1.12 -14.84 2.82
CA SER A 300 1.94 -15.16 3.99
C SER A 300 1.41 -16.39 4.73
N LEU A 301 2.25 -17.40 4.87
CA LEU A 301 1.94 -18.65 5.55
C LEU A 301 3.04 -19.04 6.55
N SER A 302 2.65 -19.13 7.81
CA SER A 302 3.41 -19.85 8.84
C SER A 302 2.66 -21.11 9.24
N CYS A 303 3.25 -22.27 8.96
CA CYS A 303 2.71 -23.60 9.28
C CYS A 303 3.78 -24.52 9.89
N ASN A 304 4.87 -23.95 10.40
CA ASN A 304 5.96 -24.66 11.04
C ASN A 304 5.55 -25.35 12.35
N ASN A 305 6.31 -26.36 12.78
CA ASN A 305 6.01 -27.17 13.97
C ASN A 305 4.58 -27.74 13.92
N ASN A 306 4.31 -28.50 12.88
CA ASN A 306 3.09 -29.28 12.70
C ASN A 306 3.45 -30.72 12.31
N GLU A 307 2.47 -31.50 11.90
CA GLU A 307 2.65 -32.88 11.43
C GLU A 307 2.33 -33.04 9.93
N LEU A 308 2.44 -31.97 9.13
CA LEU A 308 2.06 -31.98 7.72
C LEU A 308 2.93 -32.97 6.94
N THR A 309 2.31 -33.87 6.19
CA THR A 309 3.02 -34.81 5.30
C THR A 309 3.18 -34.29 3.88
N SER A 310 2.36 -33.31 3.50
CA SER A 310 2.39 -32.61 2.22
C SER A 310 1.81 -31.21 2.37
N LEU A 311 2.20 -30.30 1.48
CA LEU A 311 1.65 -28.95 1.37
C LEU A 311 1.52 -28.60 -0.11
N ASP A 312 0.32 -28.25 -0.55
CA ASP A 312 0.03 -27.79 -1.90
C ASP A 312 -0.19 -26.26 -1.89
N LEU A 313 0.64 -25.55 -2.64
CA LEU A 313 0.61 -24.09 -2.78
C LEU A 313 0.24 -23.64 -4.20
N SER A 314 -0.22 -24.56 -5.06
CA SER A 314 -0.50 -24.31 -6.48
C SER A 314 -1.66 -23.34 -6.72
N ASN A 315 -2.46 -23.04 -5.70
CA ASN A 315 -3.56 -22.06 -5.75
C ASN A 315 -3.22 -20.76 -5.03
N ASN A 316 -1.97 -20.56 -4.60
CA ASN A 316 -1.53 -19.39 -3.83
C ASN A 316 -0.37 -18.65 -4.54
N PRO A 317 -0.57 -18.14 -5.77
CA PRO A 317 0.51 -17.59 -6.61
C PRO A 317 1.18 -16.35 -6.01
N LYS A 318 0.52 -15.69 -5.05
CA LYS A 318 1.03 -14.51 -4.33
C LYS A 318 1.96 -14.84 -3.16
N MET A 319 2.24 -16.11 -2.89
CA MET A 319 3.02 -16.52 -1.72
C MET A 319 4.42 -15.88 -1.71
N GLN A 320 4.67 -14.98 -0.76
CA GLN A 320 5.93 -14.26 -0.57
C GLN A 320 6.67 -14.67 0.71
N PHE A 321 5.91 -15.11 1.72
CA PHE A 321 6.44 -15.51 3.03
C PHE A 321 5.99 -16.94 3.35
N LEU A 322 6.93 -17.87 3.43
CA LEU A 322 6.67 -19.24 3.81
C LEU A 322 7.60 -19.70 4.93
N MET A 323 7.00 -20.09 6.06
CA MET A 323 7.67 -20.75 7.17
C MET A 323 7.02 -22.11 7.43
N ALA A 324 7.64 -23.19 6.95
CA ALA A 324 7.06 -24.54 6.92
C ALA A 324 7.97 -25.64 7.49
N PHE A 325 8.98 -25.27 8.28
CA PHE A 325 9.90 -26.21 8.92
C PHE A 325 9.30 -26.99 10.10
N THR A 326 9.98 -28.03 10.55
CA THR A 326 9.54 -28.99 11.57
C THR A 326 8.15 -29.53 11.21
N ASN A 327 8.10 -30.19 10.06
CA ASN A 327 6.94 -30.94 9.57
C ASN A 327 7.35 -32.38 9.21
N LYS A 328 6.45 -33.17 8.61
CA LYS A 328 6.70 -34.54 8.15
C LYS A 328 6.84 -34.65 6.62
N MET A 329 6.90 -33.51 5.92
CA MET A 329 7.08 -33.44 4.47
C MET A 329 8.49 -33.85 4.06
N THR A 330 8.63 -34.53 2.92
CA THR A 330 9.94 -34.83 2.30
C THR A 330 10.18 -34.04 1.03
N SER A 331 9.14 -33.44 0.45
CA SER A 331 9.20 -32.68 -0.78
C SER A 331 8.20 -31.53 -0.76
N LEU A 332 8.54 -30.43 -1.41
CA LEU A 332 7.65 -29.29 -1.62
C LEU A 332 7.79 -28.80 -3.07
N ASN A 333 6.67 -28.58 -3.76
CA ASN A 333 6.67 -27.92 -5.06
C ASN A 333 6.27 -26.45 -4.89
N ILE A 334 7.09 -25.54 -5.42
CA ILE A 334 6.85 -24.09 -5.45
C ILE A 334 6.81 -23.53 -6.87
N GLY A 335 6.65 -24.40 -7.89
CA GLY A 335 6.68 -24.00 -9.30
C GLY A 335 5.64 -22.97 -9.70
N ASP A 336 4.52 -22.89 -8.97
CA ASP A 336 3.45 -21.91 -9.19
C ASP A 336 3.56 -20.69 -8.25
N ASN A 337 4.70 -20.53 -7.54
CA ASN A 337 4.95 -19.46 -6.55
C ASN A 337 6.22 -18.65 -6.92
N PRO A 338 6.16 -17.75 -7.91
CA PRO A 338 7.33 -17.07 -8.47
C PRO A 338 8.12 -16.23 -7.44
N LEU A 339 7.46 -15.66 -6.42
CA LEU A 339 8.14 -14.89 -5.37
C LEU A 339 8.99 -15.81 -4.46
N LEU A 340 8.51 -17.02 -4.13
CA LEU A 340 9.32 -18.00 -3.42
C LEU A 340 10.53 -18.46 -4.25
N ILE A 341 10.35 -18.64 -5.56
CA ILE A 341 11.45 -18.98 -6.48
C ILE A 341 12.51 -17.86 -6.49
N THR A 342 12.08 -16.60 -6.56
CA THR A 342 12.98 -15.44 -6.42
C THR A 342 13.72 -15.47 -5.09
N THR A 343 13.02 -15.77 -3.99
CA THR A 343 13.58 -15.85 -2.64
C THR A 343 14.71 -16.87 -2.55
N ILE A 344 14.52 -18.09 -3.08
CA ILE A 344 15.56 -19.14 -3.01
C ILE A 344 16.77 -18.84 -3.90
N ASN A 345 16.57 -18.09 -4.99
CA ASN A 345 17.60 -17.79 -5.98
C ASN A 345 18.47 -16.60 -5.58
N LYS A 346 17.85 -15.54 -5.05
CA LYS A 346 18.52 -14.27 -4.71
C LYS A 346 18.75 -14.09 -3.20
N GLY A 347 18.01 -14.81 -2.36
CA GLY A 347 18.03 -14.63 -0.91
C GLY A 347 19.33 -15.07 -0.23
N THR A 348 19.66 -14.37 0.85
CA THR A 348 20.72 -14.77 1.76
C THR A 348 20.33 -16.08 2.42
N LYS A 349 21.07 -17.14 2.10
CA LYS A 349 20.87 -18.47 2.69
C LYS A 349 21.48 -18.52 4.09
N LYS A 350 20.71 -18.95 5.08
CA LYS A 350 21.16 -19.15 6.46
C LYS A 350 20.71 -20.51 6.99
N TRP A 351 21.56 -21.13 7.81
CA TRP A 351 21.20 -22.34 8.55
C TRP A 351 20.60 -21.95 9.90
N GLU A 352 19.34 -22.34 10.11
CA GLU A 352 18.63 -22.11 11.36
C GLU A 352 18.82 -23.31 12.29
N VAL A 353 19.87 -23.23 13.12
CA VAL A 353 20.31 -24.33 14.01
C VAL A 353 19.16 -24.88 14.87
N ASN A 354 18.29 -24.00 15.37
CA ASN A 354 17.19 -24.39 16.27
C ASN A 354 16.04 -25.09 15.54
N ALA A 355 15.92 -24.91 14.22
CA ALA A 355 14.89 -25.50 13.39
C ALA A 355 15.41 -26.70 12.58
N ALA A 356 16.74 -26.87 12.47
CA ALA A 356 17.39 -27.79 11.55
C ALA A 356 16.97 -27.55 10.09
N SER A 357 16.87 -26.27 9.72
CA SER A 357 16.25 -25.80 8.49
C SER A 357 17.14 -24.81 7.76
N TYR A 358 16.92 -24.66 6.46
CA TYR A 358 17.50 -23.55 5.69
C TYR A 358 16.46 -22.45 5.56
N SER A 359 16.84 -21.23 5.91
CA SER A 359 16.11 -20.02 5.58
C SER A 359 16.78 -19.31 4.41
N TYR A 360 15.96 -18.66 3.61
CA TYR A 360 16.36 -17.75 2.55
C TYR A 360 15.63 -16.45 2.80
N THR A 361 16.36 -15.35 2.85
CA THR A 361 15.80 -14.04 3.14
C THR A 361 16.35 -13.03 2.16
N ILE A 362 15.45 -12.28 1.53
CA ILE A 362 15.82 -11.03 0.88
C ILE A 362 15.25 -9.93 1.76
N ASP A 363 16.15 -9.13 2.34
CA ASP A 363 15.84 -8.03 3.25
C ASP A 363 16.46 -6.77 2.67
N TYR A 364 15.61 -5.79 2.34
CA TYR A 364 16.04 -4.54 1.70
C TYR A 364 16.32 -3.43 2.72
N GLY A 365 16.37 -3.74 4.03
CA GLY A 365 16.74 -2.78 5.06
C GLY A 365 15.71 -1.67 5.27
N ILE A 366 14.47 -1.90 4.86
CA ILE A 366 13.35 -1.01 5.13
C ILE A 366 13.01 -1.15 6.62
N ASP A 367 12.80 -0.01 7.29
CA ASP A 367 12.46 0.10 8.71
C ASP A 367 11.49 -1.01 9.17
N ASP A 368 11.86 -1.70 10.25
CA ASP A 368 11.20 -2.90 10.78
C ASP A 368 10.14 -2.61 11.84
N SER A 369 9.82 -1.33 12.03
CA SER A 369 8.74 -0.80 12.88
C SER A 369 7.38 -1.50 12.70
N TYR A 370 7.16 -2.18 11.56
CA TYR A 370 5.94 -2.94 11.22
C TYR A 370 5.94 -4.42 11.66
N GLY A 371 6.87 -4.85 12.51
CA GLY A 371 6.97 -6.28 12.87
C GLY A 371 7.61 -7.15 11.77
N GLY A 372 8.37 -6.54 10.85
CA GLY A 372 9.46 -7.17 10.09
C GLY A 372 9.14 -8.29 9.09
N LEU A 373 7.88 -8.71 8.89
CA LEU A 373 7.54 -9.82 7.99
C LEU A 373 7.19 -9.38 6.56
N ASP A 374 6.65 -8.17 6.36
CA ASP A 374 6.17 -7.70 5.05
C ASP A 374 7.24 -6.94 4.24
N SER A 375 8.37 -6.62 4.87
CA SER A 375 9.55 -6.05 4.19
C SER A 375 10.51 -7.12 3.68
N LYS A 376 10.17 -8.41 3.82
CA LYS A 376 11.07 -9.52 3.55
C LYS A 376 10.42 -10.61 2.72
N TYR A 377 11.08 -10.96 1.63
CA TYR A 377 10.84 -12.25 1.01
C TYR A 377 11.48 -13.34 1.86
N PHE A 378 10.69 -14.34 2.25
CA PHE A 378 11.14 -15.35 3.20
C PHE A 378 10.68 -16.75 2.81
N PHE A 379 11.62 -17.68 2.81
CA PHE A 379 11.36 -19.09 2.58
C PHE A 379 12.15 -19.92 3.59
N CYS A 380 11.47 -20.77 4.35
CA CYS A 380 12.12 -21.69 5.27
C CYS A 380 11.42 -23.05 5.35
N VAL A 381 12.19 -24.11 5.09
CA VAL A 381 11.79 -25.52 5.19
C VAL A 381 12.92 -26.35 5.80
N ASP A 382 12.58 -27.55 6.30
CA ASP A 382 13.57 -28.48 6.86
C ASP A 382 14.65 -28.84 5.84
N GLY A 383 15.89 -29.00 6.33
CA GLY A 383 17.05 -29.22 5.45
C GLY A 383 17.00 -30.53 4.64
N ASN A 384 16.11 -31.46 4.97
CA ASN A 384 15.88 -32.72 4.28
C ASN A 384 14.75 -32.66 3.23
N VAL A 385 14.03 -31.55 3.11
CA VAL A 385 12.94 -31.38 2.14
C VAL A 385 13.51 -31.07 0.77
N SER A 386 13.18 -31.87 -0.25
CA SER A 386 13.52 -31.57 -1.63
C SER A 386 12.54 -30.53 -2.22
N VAL A 387 13.05 -29.39 -2.65
CA VAL A 387 12.25 -28.32 -3.25
C VAL A 387 12.27 -28.43 -4.78
N SER A 388 11.10 -28.48 -5.41
CA SER A 388 10.92 -28.41 -6.87
C SER A 388 10.38 -27.05 -7.28
N THR A 389 10.84 -26.56 -8.43
CA THR A 389 10.37 -25.30 -9.05
C THR A 389 9.64 -25.56 -10.37
N THR A 390 9.22 -26.80 -10.63
CA THR A 390 8.48 -27.16 -11.85
C THR A 390 7.01 -26.77 -11.69
N PRO A 391 6.48 -25.85 -12.53
CA PRO A 391 5.06 -25.45 -12.48
C PRO A 391 4.13 -26.65 -12.61
N THR A 392 3.01 -26.63 -11.89
CA THR A 392 1.96 -27.66 -12.04
C THR A 392 0.87 -27.24 -13.02
N LYS A 393 0.86 -25.96 -13.40
CA LYS A 393 -0.10 -25.34 -14.34
C LYS A 393 0.66 -24.55 -15.41
N GLU A 394 0.06 -24.37 -16.59
CA GLU A 394 0.60 -23.42 -17.58
C GLU A 394 0.57 -22.01 -16.99
N THR A 395 1.69 -21.30 -17.10
CA THR A 395 1.89 -19.98 -16.50
C THR A 395 0.95 -18.95 -17.11
N THR A 396 -0.09 -18.56 -16.37
CA THR A 396 -0.78 -17.29 -16.60
C THR A 396 -0.06 -16.24 -15.77
N GLU A 397 0.54 -15.23 -16.40
CA GLU A 397 1.00 -14.04 -15.70
C GLU A 397 -0.17 -13.44 -14.92
N THR A 398 -0.06 -13.40 -13.59
CA THR A 398 -0.99 -12.65 -12.76
C THR A 398 -0.72 -11.16 -12.95
N SER A 399 -1.53 -10.50 -13.76
CA SER A 399 -1.57 -9.05 -13.87
C SER A 399 -2.14 -8.44 -12.58
N TYR A 400 -1.32 -7.68 -11.85
CA TYR A 400 -1.78 -6.83 -10.75
C TYR A 400 -2.24 -5.49 -11.31
N PHE A 401 -3.46 -5.45 -11.82
CA PHE A 401 -4.12 -4.20 -12.23
C PHE A 401 -5.61 -4.24 -11.88
N GLU A 402 -5.99 -3.51 -10.82
CA GLU A 402 -7.33 -2.95 -10.67
C GLU A 402 -7.19 -1.42 -10.76
N GLY A 403 -7.92 -0.81 -11.67
CA GLY A 403 -7.93 0.64 -11.88
C GLY A 403 -8.55 1.01 -13.22
N ASP A 404 -9.88 1.08 -13.27
CA ASP A 404 -10.65 1.69 -14.37
C ASP A 404 -10.54 3.21 -14.25
N ALA A 405 -9.99 3.88 -15.26
CA ALA A 405 -10.01 5.33 -15.37
C ALA A 405 -10.22 5.72 -16.83
N SER A 406 -11.36 6.35 -17.11
CA SER A 406 -11.74 6.85 -18.44
C SER A 406 -11.06 8.17 -18.84
N ASP A 407 -10.19 8.71 -17.98
CA ASP A 407 -9.35 9.90 -18.20
C ASP A 407 -8.02 9.71 -17.46
N THR A 408 -6.94 9.53 -18.22
CA THR A 408 -5.58 9.24 -17.70
C THR A 408 -4.72 10.50 -17.58
N SER A 409 -5.21 11.66 -18.03
CA SER A 409 -4.43 12.90 -18.11
C SER A 409 -4.05 13.49 -16.74
N SER A 410 -4.80 13.12 -15.71
CA SER A 410 -4.60 13.57 -14.32
C SER A 410 -3.89 12.54 -13.44
N LEU A 411 -3.67 11.31 -13.91
CA LEU A 411 -3.11 10.22 -13.11
C LEU A 411 -1.61 10.40 -12.88
N LEU A 412 -1.14 9.91 -11.73
CA LEU A 412 0.28 9.94 -11.37
C LEU A 412 0.89 8.56 -11.43
N THR A 413 2.04 8.46 -12.10
CA THR A 413 2.93 7.31 -11.93
C THR A 413 3.76 7.44 -10.64
N ARG A 414 4.30 6.32 -10.16
CA ARG A 414 5.13 6.28 -8.95
C ARG A 414 6.33 7.23 -9.07
N GLU A 415 6.97 7.29 -10.24
CA GLU A 415 8.14 8.16 -10.46
C GLU A 415 7.76 9.65 -10.57
N MET A 416 6.53 9.99 -11.01
CA MET A 416 6.04 11.37 -10.97
C MET A 416 5.83 11.85 -9.53
N VAL A 417 5.34 10.98 -8.64
CA VAL A 417 5.24 11.29 -7.20
C VAL A 417 6.63 11.53 -6.63
N ALA A 418 7.57 10.61 -6.85
CA ALA A 418 8.95 10.73 -6.35
C ALA A 418 9.63 12.04 -6.79
N GLN A 419 9.55 12.38 -8.07
CA GLN A 419 10.12 13.61 -8.62
C GLN A 419 9.49 14.86 -8.02
N THR A 420 8.18 14.84 -7.76
CA THR A 420 7.48 15.97 -7.15
C THR A 420 7.98 16.20 -5.72
N LEU A 421 8.09 15.14 -4.92
CA LEU A 421 8.61 15.21 -3.55
C LEU A 421 10.07 15.67 -3.52
N TYR A 422 10.90 15.17 -4.45
CA TYR A 422 12.29 15.58 -4.60
C TYR A 422 12.42 17.08 -4.92
N ALA A 423 11.58 17.59 -5.82
CA ALA A 423 11.55 19.01 -6.15
C ALA A 423 11.12 19.86 -4.94
N LEU A 424 10.09 19.42 -4.19
CA LEU A 424 9.64 20.09 -2.96
C LEU A 424 10.71 20.07 -1.85
N ALA A 425 11.55 19.03 -1.80
CA ALA A 425 12.70 18.94 -0.91
C ALA A 425 13.88 19.86 -1.31
N GLY A 426 13.74 20.64 -2.39
CA GLY A 426 14.80 21.52 -2.89
C GLY A 426 15.86 20.82 -3.74
N SER A 427 15.54 19.64 -4.29
CA SER A 427 16.44 18.81 -5.10
C SER A 427 17.80 18.50 -4.42
N PRO A 428 17.80 17.76 -3.30
CA PRO A 428 19.02 17.46 -2.54
C PRO A 428 20.10 16.73 -3.35
N ASP A 429 21.37 16.93 -3.02
CA ASP A 429 22.50 16.29 -3.73
C ASP A 429 22.47 14.75 -3.59
N VAL A 430 22.62 14.06 -4.73
CA VAL A 430 22.63 12.60 -4.86
C VAL A 430 23.98 12.06 -5.34
N SER A 431 25.01 12.90 -5.33
CA SER A 431 26.36 12.52 -5.75
C SER A 431 26.87 11.30 -4.99
N GLY A 432 27.32 10.28 -5.74
CA GLY A 432 27.86 9.03 -5.19
C GLY A 432 26.82 7.96 -4.84
N LEU A 433 25.53 8.20 -5.10
CA LEU A 433 24.48 7.21 -4.92
C LEU A 433 24.27 6.35 -6.18
N THR A 434 23.79 5.14 -5.99
CA THR A 434 23.39 4.20 -7.05
C THR A 434 22.07 3.53 -6.67
N SER A 435 21.17 3.36 -7.63
CA SER A 435 19.87 2.74 -7.40
C SER A 435 20.00 1.21 -7.30
N ARG A 436 19.26 0.60 -6.37
CA ARG A 436 19.07 -0.87 -6.36
C ARG A 436 18.05 -1.35 -7.39
N PHE A 437 17.19 -0.45 -7.88
CA PHE A 437 16.10 -0.80 -8.77
C PHE A 437 16.60 -1.08 -10.18
N THR A 438 16.30 -2.27 -10.70
CA THR A 438 16.80 -2.77 -11.99
C THR A 438 16.07 -2.20 -13.19
N ASP A 439 14.87 -1.64 -12.98
CA ASP A 439 14.03 -1.00 -13.99
C ASP A 439 14.22 0.52 -14.07
N VAL A 440 15.19 1.08 -13.34
CA VAL A 440 15.49 2.51 -13.30
C VAL A 440 16.62 2.85 -14.28
N GLU A 441 16.29 3.58 -15.33
CA GLU A 441 17.27 4.02 -16.33
C GLU A 441 18.14 5.16 -15.79
N LYS A 442 19.45 5.03 -16.01
CA LYS A 442 20.41 6.10 -15.71
C LYS A 442 20.11 7.32 -16.57
N ASP A 443 20.15 8.50 -15.94
CA ASP A 443 19.91 9.81 -16.56
C ASP A 443 18.43 10.13 -16.91
N ALA A 444 17.48 9.22 -16.64
CA ALA A 444 16.05 9.53 -16.76
C ALA A 444 15.64 10.74 -15.90
N TRP A 445 14.57 11.44 -16.28
CA TRP A 445 14.12 12.67 -15.58
C TRP A 445 13.81 12.46 -14.09
N TYR A 446 13.47 11.23 -13.70
CA TYR A 446 13.21 10.83 -12.32
C TYR A 446 14.43 10.22 -11.60
N TYR A 447 15.55 10.00 -12.30
CA TYR A 447 16.68 9.20 -11.78
C TYR A 447 17.22 9.73 -10.46
N ASN A 448 17.46 11.04 -10.37
CA ASN A 448 17.94 11.67 -9.14
C ASN A 448 16.91 11.61 -8.01
N ALA A 449 15.62 11.76 -8.33
CA ALA A 449 14.57 11.62 -7.32
C ALA A 449 14.50 10.20 -6.77
N LEU A 450 14.74 9.17 -7.58
CA LEU A 450 14.77 7.79 -7.10
C LEU A 450 16.05 7.49 -6.30
N LEU A 451 17.21 8.03 -6.68
CA LEU A 451 18.42 7.91 -5.85
C LEU A 451 18.25 8.54 -4.46
N TRP A 452 17.69 9.75 -4.42
CA TRP A 452 17.36 10.44 -3.18
C TRP A 452 16.30 9.66 -2.39
N GLY A 453 15.22 9.27 -3.08
CA GLY A 453 14.09 8.59 -2.47
C GLY A 453 14.46 7.23 -1.89
N GLU A 454 15.33 6.47 -2.56
CA GLU A 454 15.85 5.20 -2.03
C GLU A 454 16.70 5.44 -0.78
N LYS A 455 17.62 6.40 -0.81
CA LYS A 455 18.50 6.72 0.33
C LYS A 455 17.74 7.06 1.61
N TYR A 456 16.60 7.73 1.49
CA TYR A 456 15.77 8.15 2.62
C TYR A 456 14.50 7.30 2.77
N ASN A 457 14.45 6.11 2.15
CA ASN A 457 13.34 5.16 2.17
C ASN A 457 12.00 5.67 1.61
N ILE A 458 11.94 6.86 1.01
CA ILE A 458 10.73 7.43 0.39
C ILE A 458 10.26 6.57 -0.79
N CYS A 459 11.17 6.00 -1.57
CA CYS A 459 10.87 5.17 -2.74
C CYS A 459 11.12 3.68 -2.44
N LEU A 460 10.05 2.89 -2.39
CA LEU A 460 10.08 1.44 -2.10
C LEU A 460 9.86 0.60 -3.38
N GLY A 461 10.06 -0.72 -3.31
CA GLY A 461 9.86 -1.62 -4.46
C GLY A 461 8.39 -1.82 -4.87
N PHE A 462 8.19 -2.44 -6.04
CA PHE A 462 6.90 -2.92 -6.56
C PHE A 462 7.05 -4.32 -7.23
N PRO A 463 6.09 -5.28 -7.11
CA PRO A 463 4.79 -5.20 -6.43
C PRO A 463 4.87 -5.12 -4.91
N ASP A 464 5.95 -5.62 -4.33
CA ASP A 464 6.16 -5.61 -2.90
C ASP A 464 7.29 -4.63 -2.56
N MET A 465 7.31 -4.10 -1.34
CA MET A 465 8.37 -3.18 -0.89
C MET A 465 9.79 -3.74 -1.10
N ALA A 466 9.89 -5.06 -0.99
CA ALA A 466 11.09 -5.86 -1.19
C ALA A 466 11.38 -6.17 -2.68
N SER A 467 10.71 -5.57 -3.66
CA SER A 467 11.10 -5.81 -5.06
C SER A 467 12.35 -5.04 -5.43
N ASP A 468 13.21 -5.62 -6.27
CA ASP A 468 14.33 -4.94 -6.94
C ASP A 468 13.90 -4.17 -8.19
N THR A 469 12.60 -3.94 -8.36
CA THR A 469 12.02 -3.02 -9.33
C THR A 469 11.21 -1.95 -8.61
N PHE A 470 11.24 -0.71 -9.11
CA PHE A 470 10.42 0.39 -8.60
C PHE A 470 9.01 0.39 -9.19
N GLY A 471 8.83 -0.18 -10.38
CA GLY A 471 7.58 -0.15 -11.14
C GLY A 471 7.44 1.11 -11.99
N ILE A 472 8.48 1.47 -12.76
CA ILE A 472 8.46 2.65 -13.64
C ILE A 472 7.27 2.62 -14.60
N GLY A 473 6.61 3.77 -14.75
CA GLY A 473 5.45 3.93 -15.63
C GLY A 473 4.15 3.38 -15.06
N ARG A 474 4.18 2.75 -13.87
CA ARG A 474 2.96 2.29 -13.21
C ARG A 474 2.29 3.40 -12.44
N TRP A 475 0.96 3.39 -12.50
CA TRP A 475 0.12 4.25 -11.68
C TRP A 475 0.40 4.03 -10.19
N CYS A 476 0.59 5.13 -9.47
CA CYS A 476 0.73 5.12 -8.02
C CYS A 476 -0.65 4.94 -7.39
N THR A 477 -0.82 3.92 -6.56
CA THR A 477 -2.03 3.73 -5.77
C THR A 477 -2.05 4.64 -4.56
N LYS A 478 -3.24 4.81 -3.97
CA LYS A 478 -3.46 5.65 -2.80
C LYS A 478 -2.57 5.26 -1.62
N GLN A 479 -2.48 3.98 -1.30
CA GLN A 479 -1.64 3.52 -0.19
C GLN A 479 -0.14 3.69 -0.44
N GLU A 480 0.31 3.51 -1.69
CA GLU A 480 1.70 3.74 -2.08
C GLU A 480 2.04 5.23 -1.97
N MET A 481 1.15 6.11 -2.42
CA MET A 481 1.29 7.56 -2.28
C MET A 481 1.31 7.98 -0.80
N ALA A 482 0.46 7.41 0.05
CA ALA A 482 0.48 7.65 1.50
C ALA A 482 1.87 7.35 2.08
N ASN A 483 2.42 6.18 1.74
CA ASN A 483 3.71 5.71 2.21
C ASN A 483 4.86 6.64 1.77
N MET A 484 4.90 7.01 0.50
CA MET A 484 5.89 7.95 -0.02
C MET A 484 5.80 9.32 0.66
N VAL A 485 4.59 9.85 0.87
CA VAL A 485 4.40 11.18 1.46
C VAL A 485 4.69 11.20 2.97
N MET A 486 4.34 10.14 3.71
CA MET A 486 4.69 10.03 5.12
C MET A 486 6.21 10.09 5.32
N ARG A 487 6.97 9.32 4.54
CA ARG A 487 8.44 9.30 4.62
C ARG A 487 9.06 10.61 4.15
N TYR A 488 8.43 11.30 3.21
CA TYR A 488 8.80 12.67 2.89
C TYR A 488 8.57 13.62 4.08
N ALA A 489 7.46 13.51 4.80
CA ALA A 489 7.20 14.31 6.01
C ALA A 489 8.30 14.10 7.06
N GLU A 490 8.74 12.85 7.25
CA GLU A 490 9.87 12.51 8.13
C GLU A 490 11.16 13.20 7.71
N TYR A 491 11.48 13.13 6.42
CA TYR A 491 12.66 13.80 5.86
C TYR A 491 12.62 15.31 6.10
N MET A 492 11.43 15.92 6.05
CA MET A 492 11.25 17.35 6.30
C MET A 492 11.23 17.73 7.79
N GLY A 493 11.22 16.76 8.71
CA GLY A 493 11.10 17.00 10.15
C GLY A 493 9.70 17.46 10.56
N TYR A 494 8.68 17.13 9.78
CA TYR A 494 7.28 17.39 10.10
C TYR A 494 6.80 16.43 11.21
N GLU A 495 5.84 16.88 12.01
CA GLU A 495 5.26 16.08 13.09
C GLU A 495 4.63 14.79 12.52
N ARG A 496 4.98 13.67 13.14
CA ARG A 496 4.18 12.44 13.06
C ARG A 496 3.14 12.51 14.16
N SER A 497 1.88 12.15 13.86
CA SER A 497 0.89 12.02 14.93
C SER A 497 1.36 10.85 15.78
N ILE A 498 1.39 11.06 17.09
CA ILE A 498 1.56 9.99 18.09
C ILE A 498 0.26 9.17 18.18
N ASP A 499 -0.82 9.71 17.61
CA ASP A 499 -2.09 9.02 17.43
C ASP A 499 -1.94 8.08 16.23
N PHE A 500 -1.84 6.77 16.50
CA PHE A 500 -2.13 5.73 15.51
C PHE A 500 -3.62 5.81 15.19
N GLY A 501 -4.02 6.85 14.45
CA GLY A 501 -5.42 7.16 14.30
C GLY A 501 -6.19 6.14 13.48
N ARG A 502 -7.49 6.40 13.44
CA ARG A 502 -8.58 5.50 13.05
C ARG A 502 -8.58 5.17 11.55
N SER A 503 -7.58 4.46 11.04
CA SER A 503 -7.75 3.82 9.72
C SER A 503 -9.01 2.93 9.72
N ASP A 504 -9.36 2.36 10.87
CA ASP A 504 -10.61 1.63 11.12
C ASP A 504 -11.93 2.44 11.03
N ASP A 505 -11.86 3.76 10.83
CA ASP A 505 -13.01 4.58 10.39
C ASP A 505 -13.43 4.25 8.95
N TYR A 506 -12.56 3.60 8.17
CA TYR A 506 -12.82 3.27 6.77
C TYR A 506 -13.13 1.80 6.61
N ALA A 507 -14.17 1.50 5.82
CA ALA A 507 -14.68 0.15 5.63
C ALA A 507 -13.64 -0.83 5.04
N ASP A 508 -12.62 -0.31 4.35
CA ASP A 508 -11.58 -1.04 3.62
C ASP A 508 -10.18 -0.88 4.23
N TYR A 509 -10.07 -0.50 5.50
CA TYR A 509 -8.77 -0.31 6.16
C TYR A 509 -7.90 -1.57 6.25
N PHE A 510 -8.52 -2.76 6.35
CA PHE A 510 -7.80 -4.03 6.30
C PHE A 510 -7.25 -4.36 4.91
N ASP A 511 -7.82 -3.76 3.86
CA ASP A 511 -7.31 -3.91 2.51
C ASP A 511 -6.02 -3.10 2.30
N VAL A 512 -5.64 -2.24 3.26
CA VAL A 512 -4.34 -1.56 3.26
C VAL A 512 -3.26 -2.60 3.49
N ASP A 513 -2.31 -2.69 2.58
CA ASP A 513 -1.12 -3.51 2.79
C ASP A 513 -0.47 -3.06 4.09
N SER A 514 -0.13 -4.01 4.97
CA SER A 514 0.40 -3.70 6.31
C SER A 514 1.65 -2.83 6.27
N SER A 515 2.42 -2.90 5.19
CA SER A 515 3.54 -2.01 4.86
C SER A 515 3.18 -0.53 4.71
N CYS A 516 1.93 -0.24 4.36
CA CYS A 516 1.37 1.08 4.15
C CYS A 516 0.40 1.46 5.27
N TRP A 517 0.14 0.58 6.23
CA TRP A 517 -0.87 0.77 7.27
C TRP A 517 -0.58 2.02 8.12
N GLU A 518 0.63 2.19 8.66
CA GLU A 518 0.99 3.40 9.42
C GLU A 518 0.82 4.65 8.56
N ALA A 519 1.26 4.62 7.30
CA ALA A 519 1.15 5.76 6.41
C ALA A 519 -0.30 6.15 6.11
N VAL A 520 -1.17 5.16 5.93
CA VAL A 520 -2.60 5.41 5.73
C VAL A 520 -3.28 5.85 7.04
N CYS A 521 -2.92 5.27 8.20
CA CYS A 521 -3.39 5.73 9.51
C CYS A 521 -2.98 7.17 9.78
N TRP A 522 -1.71 7.49 9.58
CA TRP A 522 -1.15 8.83 9.71
C TRP A 522 -1.91 9.82 8.82
N ALA A 523 -2.08 9.49 7.53
CA ALA A 523 -2.77 10.37 6.60
C ALA A 523 -4.27 10.53 6.94
N ALA A 524 -4.92 9.48 7.43
CA ALA A 524 -6.28 9.52 7.95
C ALA A 524 -6.40 10.41 9.20
N THR A 525 -5.46 10.29 10.14
CA THR A 525 -5.41 11.03 11.40
C THR A 525 -5.33 12.53 11.16
N TYR A 526 -4.38 12.95 10.31
CA TYR A 526 -4.23 14.36 9.93
C TYR A 526 -5.32 14.85 8.97
N ARG A 527 -6.20 13.95 8.49
CA ARG A 527 -7.23 14.25 7.49
C ARG A 527 -6.65 14.84 6.20
N ILE A 528 -5.45 14.38 5.84
CA ILE A 528 -4.75 14.82 4.64
C ILE A 528 -4.91 13.81 3.52
N PHE A 529 -5.64 12.70 3.74
CA PHE A 529 -5.86 11.66 2.74
C PHE A 529 -7.21 11.81 2.01
N PRO A 530 -7.24 11.76 0.66
CA PRO A 530 -8.50 11.81 -0.07
C PRO A 530 -9.27 10.50 0.08
N THR A 531 -10.47 10.55 0.64
CA THR A 531 -11.33 9.40 0.92
C THR A 531 -12.63 9.48 0.12
N GLU A 532 -13.28 8.34 -0.10
CA GLU A 532 -14.59 8.29 -0.75
C GLU A 532 -15.69 8.14 0.30
N GLY A 533 -16.79 8.88 0.14
CA GLY A 533 -17.90 8.96 1.10
C GLY A 533 -18.00 10.34 1.76
N ASP A 534 -19.17 10.68 2.34
CA ASP A 534 -19.29 11.89 3.16
C ASP A 534 -18.59 11.65 4.51
N ARG A 535 -17.79 12.62 4.95
CA ARG A 535 -17.12 12.60 6.27
C ARG A 535 -18.06 12.50 7.46
N ASN A 536 -19.35 12.83 7.28
CA ASN A 536 -20.39 12.73 8.30
C ASN A 536 -21.26 11.49 8.12
N ASP A 537 -21.02 10.69 7.08
CA ASP A 537 -21.72 9.42 6.87
C ASP A 537 -21.17 8.34 7.83
N ASP A 538 -21.96 7.30 8.03
CA ASP A 538 -21.55 6.10 8.76
C ASP A 538 -20.24 5.51 8.18
N LYS A 539 -19.33 5.03 9.04
CA LYS A 539 -18.03 4.44 8.68
C LYS A 539 -18.10 3.36 7.59
N THR A 540 -19.20 2.62 7.50
CA THR A 540 -19.43 1.62 6.44
C THR A 540 -19.56 2.22 5.04
N LYS A 541 -19.69 3.54 4.94
CA LYS A 541 -19.75 4.30 3.68
C LYS A 541 -18.50 5.11 3.39
N GLN A 542 -17.51 5.08 4.28
CA GLN A 542 -16.24 5.78 4.11
C GLN A 542 -15.17 4.77 3.65
N TYR A 543 -14.44 5.11 2.60
CA TYR A 543 -13.44 4.22 1.98
C TYR A 543 -12.13 4.96 1.70
N ILE A 544 -11.01 4.35 2.07
CA ILE A 544 -9.66 4.76 1.66
C ILE A 544 -9.48 4.47 0.17
N LYS A 545 -9.94 3.30 -0.27
CA LYS A 545 -9.63 2.65 -1.55
C LYS A 545 -8.11 2.50 -1.73
N PRO A 546 -7.41 1.72 -0.89
CA PRO A 546 -5.95 1.69 -0.85
C PRO A 546 -5.31 1.42 -2.22
N PHE A 547 -5.93 0.55 -3.03
CA PHE A 547 -5.44 0.19 -4.37
C PHE A 547 -5.91 1.13 -5.50
N LYS A 548 -6.73 2.15 -5.22
CA LYS A 548 -7.17 3.10 -6.26
C LYS A 548 -5.98 3.92 -6.75
N VAL A 549 -5.83 4.01 -8.07
CA VAL A 549 -4.82 4.87 -8.71
C VAL A 549 -5.06 6.34 -8.41
N THR A 550 -3.98 7.09 -8.24
CA THR A 550 -3.99 8.46 -7.72
C THR A 550 -3.88 9.49 -8.83
N THR A 551 -4.44 10.67 -8.56
CA THR A 551 -4.39 11.84 -9.43
C THR A 551 -3.44 12.91 -8.88
N ARG A 552 -3.14 13.90 -9.72
CA ARG A 552 -2.41 15.10 -9.31
C ARG A 552 -3.14 15.90 -8.24
N ASP A 553 -4.47 15.91 -8.30
CA ASP A 553 -5.31 16.58 -7.30
C ASP A 553 -5.23 15.87 -5.96
N ASP A 554 -5.22 14.52 -5.96
CA ASP A 554 -5.00 13.73 -4.75
C ASP A 554 -3.65 14.09 -4.09
N LEU A 555 -2.55 14.11 -4.87
CA LEU A 555 -1.23 14.48 -4.33
C LEU A 555 -1.21 15.94 -3.83
N THR A 556 -1.86 16.86 -4.54
CA THR A 556 -1.95 18.26 -4.14
C THR A 556 -2.68 18.41 -2.82
N TYR A 557 -3.82 17.72 -2.66
CA TYR A 557 -4.60 17.69 -1.43
C TYR A 557 -3.74 17.19 -0.25
N ILE A 558 -3.04 16.06 -0.41
CA ILE A 558 -2.20 15.50 0.66
C ILE A 558 -1.09 16.48 1.06
N ILE A 559 -0.35 17.05 0.09
CA ILE A 559 0.77 17.93 0.40
C ILE A 559 0.33 19.24 1.07
N GLN A 560 -0.78 19.83 0.61
CA GLN A 560 -1.30 21.06 1.21
C GLN A 560 -1.82 20.83 2.61
N GLY A 561 -2.56 19.75 2.84
CA GLY A 561 -3.01 19.36 4.17
C GLY A 561 -1.84 19.07 5.11
N LEU A 562 -0.78 18.41 4.62
CA LEU A 562 0.43 18.17 5.38
C LEU A 562 1.11 19.47 5.82
N GLN A 563 1.22 20.43 4.90
CA GLN A 563 1.84 21.74 5.17
C GLN A 563 0.99 22.57 6.15
N GLU A 564 -0.32 22.54 6.01
CA GLU A 564 -1.26 23.19 6.93
C GLU A 564 -1.14 22.61 8.34
N ALA A 565 -1.18 21.27 8.48
CA ALA A 565 -1.05 20.58 9.75
C ALA A 565 0.26 20.93 10.49
N ASN A 566 1.34 21.15 9.74
CA ASN A 566 2.65 21.51 10.27
C ASN A 566 2.88 23.02 10.39
N LYS A 567 1.86 23.85 10.15
CA LYS A 567 1.92 25.31 10.25
C LYS A 567 3.04 25.92 9.39
N VAL A 568 3.34 25.31 8.24
CA VAL A 568 4.32 25.81 7.26
C VAL A 568 3.62 26.45 6.07
N ALA A 569 4.38 27.16 5.23
CA ALA A 569 3.83 27.81 4.05
C ALA A 569 3.22 26.81 3.07
N ILE A 570 1.94 26.98 2.74
CA ILE A 570 1.21 26.13 1.82
C ILE A 570 1.65 26.41 0.39
N THR A 571 2.04 25.36 -0.33
CA THR A 571 2.45 25.42 -1.73
C THR A 571 1.22 25.48 -2.63
N SER A 572 1.02 26.60 -3.32
CA SER A 572 -0.17 26.83 -4.14
C SER A 572 -0.19 26.02 -5.44
N THR A 573 0.95 25.54 -5.92
CA THR A 573 1.05 24.71 -7.14
C THR A 573 2.24 23.76 -7.02
N LEU A 574 1.98 22.46 -7.13
CA LEU A 574 3.03 21.44 -7.06
C LEU A 574 3.92 21.44 -8.32
N PRO A 575 5.26 21.29 -8.20
CA PRO A 575 6.17 21.23 -9.35
C PRO A 575 5.79 20.12 -10.33
N ILE A 576 5.39 20.47 -11.55
CA ILE A 576 5.06 19.49 -12.59
C ILE A 576 6.38 18.85 -13.05
N PRO A 577 6.54 17.52 -12.92
CA PRO A 577 7.72 16.85 -13.43
C PRO A 577 7.88 17.11 -14.93
N ASP A 578 9.08 17.50 -15.35
CA ASP A 578 9.41 17.58 -16.77
C ASP A 578 9.64 16.17 -17.31
N THR A 579 8.58 15.58 -17.86
CA THR A 579 8.62 14.24 -18.45
C THR A 579 9.22 14.25 -19.86
N SER A 580 9.75 15.38 -20.35
CA SER A 580 10.29 15.50 -21.72
C SER A 580 11.66 14.83 -21.93
N TYR A 581 12.16 14.09 -20.93
CA TYR A 581 13.35 13.25 -21.11
C TYR A 581 12.99 11.93 -21.78
N LEU A 582 13.41 11.85 -23.05
CA LEU A 582 13.50 10.67 -23.88
C LEU A 582 14.47 9.64 -23.25
N PRO A 583 14.16 8.33 -23.20
CA PRO A 583 15.17 7.33 -22.90
C PRO A 583 16.35 7.51 -23.86
N ALA A 584 17.56 7.65 -23.30
CA ALA A 584 18.77 7.56 -24.08
C ALA A 584 18.83 6.14 -24.65
N ASN A 585 18.74 6.03 -25.98
CA ASN A 585 18.91 4.79 -26.73
C ASN A 585 20.11 3.98 -26.18
N PRO A 586 19.91 2.80 -25.58
CA PRO A 586 20.99 1.95 -25.09
C PRO A 586 21.57 1.11 -26.25
N ASP A 587 22.19 1.78 -27.23
CA ASP A 587 23.04 1.12 -28.23
C ASP A 587 24.26 2.00 -28.55
N LYS A 588 25.22 2.00 -27.62
CA LYS A 588 26.69 2.00 -27.85
C LYS A 588 27.45 2.18 -26.54
N GLN A 589 27.69 1.09 -25.83
CA GLN A 589 29.00 0.79 -25.25
C GLN A 589 29.02 -0.64 -24.69
N GLY A 590 29.66 -1.54 -25.44
CA GLY A 590 29.92 -2.90 -25.00
C GLY A 590 30.67 -3.69 -26.07
N LYS A 591 32.01 -3.70 -25.94
CA LYS A 591 33.06 -4.61 -26.47
C LYS A 591 34.24 -3.72 -26.91
N ASP A 592 35.41 -3.80 -26.29
CA ASP A 592 36.17 -5.02 -26.03
C ASP A 592 36.72 -5.15 -24.61
N ALA A 593 36.69 -6.36 -24.08
CA ALA A 593 37.56 -6.83 -23.01
C ALA A 593 38.34 -8.05 -23.51
N SER A 594 39.59 -7.82 -23.92
CA SER A 594 40.72 -8.77 -24.06
C SER A 594 41.81 -7.98 -24.77
N GLU A 595 43.05 -7.78 -24.34
CA GLU A 595 44.00 -8.62 -23.61
C GLU A 595 45.19 -7.72 -23.17
N ASN A 596 45.83 -8.06 -22.06
CA ASN A 596 47.27 -7.93 -21.73
C ASN A 596 48.14 -6.80 -22.33
N GLY A 597 48.79 -6.05 -21.42
CA GLY A 597 50.26 -5.94 -21.45
C GLY A 597 50.89 -4.62 -21.90
N THR A 598 51.53 -3.95 -20.92
CA THR A 598 52.83 -3.27 -20.98
C THR A 598 53.09 -2.06 -21.91
N ASN A 599 53.55 -1.00 -21.24
CA ASN A 599 54.69 -0.12 -21.55
C ASN A 599 54.70 0.83 -22.77
N GLU A 600 54.94 2.10 -22.40
CA GLU A 600 55.97 3.03 -22.89
C GLU A 600 55.95 3.56 -24.34
N ASN A 601 55.98 4.89 -24.36
CA ASN A 601 56.85 5.76 -25.15
C ASN A 601 56.62 6.00 -26.65
N GLU A 602 56.60 7.32 -26.90
CA GLU A 602 57.38 8.03 -27.90
C GLU A 602 56.86 8.16 -29.34
N ASN A 603 56.56 9.43 -29.62
CA ASN A 603 57.12 10.25 -30.69
C ASN A 603 56.66 10.07 -32.14
N ASN A 604 56.29 11.26 -32.63
CA ASN A 604 56.58 11.83 -33.93
C ASN A 604 55.79 11.31 -35.13
N GLY A 605 54.98 12.22 -35.66
CA GLY A 605 55.47 12.89 -36.85
C GLY A 605 54.45 13.14 -37.95
N ASN A 606 53.82 14.31 -37.84
CA ASN A 606 53.73 15.30 -38.92
C ASN A 606 52.70 15.07 -40.06
N GLY A 607 51.92 16.13 -40.35
CA GLY A 607 51.48 16.40 -41.73
C GLY A 607 50.01 16.75 -42.03
N SER A 608 49.46 17.76 -41.36
CA SER A 608 48.54 18.81 -41.88
C SER A 608 47.31 18.48 -42.76
N GLY A 609 46.13 19.02 -42.37
CA GLY A 609 45.21 19.68 -43.31
C GLY A 609 43.70 19.42 -43.17
N ASN A 610 43.03 20.12 -42.24
CA ASN A 610 41.69 20.74 -42.27
C ASN A 610 40.73 20.39 -43.46
N THR A 611 39.45 20.01 -43.32
CA THR A 611 38.30 20.72 -42.70
C THR A 611 37.03 19.82 -42.65
N GLY A 612 36.13 20.04 -41.68
CA GLY A 612 34.66 20.04 -41.93
C GLY A 612 33.82 18.79 -41.63
N ASN A 613 33.31 18.72 -40.39
CA ASN A 613 31.93 18.43 -39.94
C ASN A 613 30.98 17.48 -40.71
N GLY A 614 30.44 16.47 -40.00
CA GLY A 614 28.99 16.16 -39.99
C GLY A 614 28.48 14.87 -40.67
N GLY A 615 27.75 14.04 -39.90
CA GLY A 615 26.67 13.13 -40.36
C GLY A 615 27.09 11.70 -40.75
N ALA A 616 27.10 10.71 -39.85
CA ALA A 616 25.95 9.92 -39.38
C ALA A 616 25.41 8.92 -40.42
N GLY A 617 25.87 7.66 -40.32
CA GLY A 617 25.34 6.49 -40.99
C GLY A 617 24.86 5.44 -39.98
N ASN A 618 23.58 5.11 -40.10
CA ASN A 618 22.86 3.85 -39.83
C ASN A 618 23.32 2.85 -38.76
N GLY A 619 22.37 2.46 -37.90
CA GLY A 619 21.83 1.09 -37.92
C GLY A 619 21.93 0.24 -36.63
N GLY A 620 20.77 -0.04 -35.99
CA GLY A 620 20.35 -1.42 -35.65
C GLY A 620 20.12 -1.85 -34.17
N SER A 621 18.83 -1.94 -33.76
CA SER A 621 18.08 -3.00 -32.99
C SER A 621 18.69 -3.69 -31.73
N GLY A 622 17.98 -3.97 -30.61
CA GLY A 622 16.56 -3.87 -30.18
C GLY A 622 16.23 -4.78 -28.97
N ASN A 623 15.05 -4.63 -28.32
CA ASN A 623 14.39 -5.69 -27.52
C ASN A 623 12.87 -5.43 -27.36
N GLY A 624 12.04 -6.25 -28.02
CA GLY A 624 10.62 -6.40 -27.70
C GLY A 624 9.60 -5.45 -28.34
N SER A 625 9.91 -4.69 -29.39
CA SER A 625 8.83 -4.40 -30.35
C SER A 625 8.52 -5.71 -31.07
N ALA A 626 7.28 -5.94 -31.52
CA ALA A 626 7.12 -6.81 -32.69
C ALA A 626 8.22 -6.40 -33.69
N ALA A 627 8.85 -7.33 -34.38
CA ALA A 627 9.87 -6.94 -35.34
C ALA A 627 9.21 -5.89 -36.25
N SER A 628 9.67 -4.63 -36.21
CA SER A 628 9.54 -3.82 -37.41
C SER A 628 10.06 -4.74 -38.49
N LYS A 629 9.31 -4.94 -39.59
CA LYS A 629 9.83 -5.74 -40.70
C LYS A 629 11.10 -5.04 -41.15
N GLN A 630 12.22 -5.44 -40.56
CA GLN A 630 13.51 -4.79 -40.70
C GLN A 630 13.85 -4.91 -42.18
N GLY A 631 14.53 -3.90 -42.66
CA GLY A 631 14.73 -3.74 -44.07
C GLY A 631 15.70 -2.60 -44.31
N LYS A 632 15.89 -2.31 -45.58
CA LYS A 632 16.83 -1.28 -46.01
C LYS A 632 16.28 -0.49 -47.16
N TRP A 633 16.64 0.78 -47.17
CA TRP A 633 16.51 1.63 -48.34
C TRP A 633 17.46 1.13 -49.43
N VAL A 634 16.90 0.87 -50.62
CA VAL A 634 17.63 0.41 -51.80
C VAL A 634 17.39 1.40 -52.93
N GLN A 635 18.47 1.90 -53.51
CA GLN A 635 18.40 2.71 -54.73
C GLN A 635 18.25 1.79 -55.94
N THR A 636 17.29 2.06 -56.82
CA THR A 636 17.07 1.33 -58.07
C THR A 636 17.92 1.89 -59.21
N ASP A 637 18.07 1.13 -60.30
CA ASP A 637 18.92 1.47 -61.46
C ASP A 637 18.52 2.78 -62.17
N ASP A 638 17.27 3.22 -61.99
CA ASP A 638 16.72 4.49 -62.50
C ASP A 638 16.86 5.67 -61.51
N GLY A 639 17.50 5.44 -60.36
CA GLY A 639 17.80 6.44 -59.35
C GLY A 639 16.72 6.66 -58.29
N GLN A 640 15.61 5.91 -58.33
CA GLN A 640 14.57 5.93 -57.28
C GLN A 640 15.01 5.18 -56.01
N TYR A 641 14.28 5.35 -54.91
CA TYR A 641 14.53 4.64 -53.65
C TYR A 641 13.30 3.86 -53.23
N ASN A 642 13.50 2.63 -52.78
CA ASN A 642 12.45 1.76 -52.22
C ASN A 642 12.89 1.26 -50.85
N TYR A 643 11.95 0.92 -49.96
CA TYR A 643 12.25 0.16 -48.75
C TYR A 643 11.97 -1.33 -48.97
N VAL A 644 13.00 -2.16 -48.79
CA VAL A 644 12.93 -3.61 -48.98
C VAL A 644 13.08 -4.28 -47.62
N CYS A 645 12.06 -5.00 -47.19
CA CYS A 645 12.07 -5.82 -45.98
C CYS A 645 13.06 -6.98 -46.11
N ASP A 646 13.50 -7.52 -44.99
CA ASP A 646 14.50 -8.60 -44.90
C ASP A 646 14.02 -9.90 -45.54
N ASP A 647 12.70 -10.09 -45.67
CA ASP A 647 12.07 -11.19 -46.42
C ASP A 647 12.10 -10.98 -47.96
N GLY A 648 12.68 -9.87 -48.42
CA GLY A 648 12.82 -9.50 -49.84
C GLY A 648 11.59 -8.81 -50.43
N THR A 649 10.52 -8.60 -49.65
CA THR A 649 9.34 -7.86 -50.11
C THR A 649 9.57 -6.36 -50.07
N LYS A 650 8.85 -5.61 -50.92
CA LYS A 650 8.86 -4.14 -50.90
C LYS A 650 7.63 -3.63 -50.17
N GLU A 651 7.81 -2.61 -49.34
CA GLU A 651 6.66 -1.91 -48.77
C GLU A 651 6.05 -0.94 -49.78
N THR A 652 4.74 -0.81 -49.76
CA THR A 652 3.96 0.07 -50.65
C THR A 652 2.82 0.73 -49.87
N ASN A 653 2.37 1.91 -50.31
CA ASN A 653 1.30 2.69 -49.68
C ASN A 653 1.47 2.89 -48.16
N CYS A 654 2.67 3.27 -47.73
CA CYS A 654 2.98 3.40 -46.31
C CYS A 654 3.99 4.50 -46.05
N TYR A 655 4.07 4.93 -44.80
CA TYR A 655 5.18 5.73 -44.31
C TYR A 655 6.25 4.82 -43.70
N ARG A 656 7.50 5.08 -44.08
CA ARG A 656 8.69 4.46 -43.50
C ARG A 656 9.71 5.53 -43.22
N ASP A 657 10.19 5.61 -41.99
CA ASP A 657 11.18 6.60 -41.55
C ASP A 657 10.74 8.05 -41.92
N GLY A 658 9.45 8.35 -41.76
CA GLY A 658 8.86 9.64 -42.12
C GLY A 658 8.66 9.91 -43.63
N CYS A 659 9.01 8.95 -44.48
CA CYS A 659 8.92 9.07 -45.94
C CYS A 659 7.80 8.22 -46.54
N TRP A 660 7.02 8.78 -47.46
CA TRP A 660 5.94 8.05 -48.14
C TRP A 660 6.47 7.16 -49.27
N LEU A 661 6.01 5.92 -49.29
CA LEU A 661 6.16 4.95 -50.38
C LEU A 661 4.84 4.81 -51.13
N ASP A 662 4.85 5.04 -52.44
CA ASP A 662 3.65 4.94 -53.27
C ASP A 662 3.18 3.49 -53.50
N ALA A 663 2.16 3.31 -54.33
CA ALA A 663 1.61 1.98 -54.65
C ALA A 663 2.58 1.03 -55.35
N ASN A 664 3.65 1.56 -55.97
CA ASN A 664 4.72 0.79 -56.58
C ASN A 664 5.91 0.56 -55.61
N GLY A 665 5.84 1.15 -54.41
CA GLY A 665 6.89 1.11 -53.39
C GLY A 665 8.00 2.12 -53.62
N ASN A 666 7.78 3.10 -54.50
CA ASN A 666 8.73 4.15 -54.78
C ASN A 666 8.59 5.29 -53.77
N TYR A 667 9.73 5.74 -53.25
CA TYR A 667 9.86 6.94 -52.44
C TYR A 667 9.30 8.16 -53.15
N ASN A 668 8.42 8.89 -52.47
CA ASN A 668 7.87 10.14 -52.97
C ASN A 668 8.53 11.35 -52.26
N PRO A 669 9.35 12.15 -52.95
CA PRO A 669 10.06 13.27 -52.35
C PRO A 669 9.16 14.44 -51.92
N ALA A 670 7.86 14.41 -52.24
CA ALA A 670 6.91 15.42 -51.77
C ALA A 670 6.41 15.18 -50.33
N TYR A 671 6.60 13.98 -49.79
CA TYR A 671 6.05 13.52 -48.51
C TYR A 671 7.15 12.84 -47.67
N VAL A 672 7.93 13.68 -46.98
CA VAL A 672 9.23 13.31 -46.39
C VAL A 672 9.37 13.74 -44.93
N ASN A 673 8.32 14.38 -44.39
CA ASN A 673 8.29 14.92 -43.03
C ASN A 673 7.17 14.28 -42.21
N GLY A 674 6.76 13.06 -42.58
CA GLY A 674 5.79 12.29 -41.82
C GLY A 674 6.28 12.09 -40.39
N THR A 675 5.48 12.50 -39.43
CA THR A 675 5.85 12.38 -38.02
C THR A 675 4.61 12.24 -37.15
N TRP A 676 4.74 11.46 -36.09
CA TRP A 676 3.73 11.38 -35.05
C TRP A 676 3.67 12.70 -34.28
N LYS A 677 2.44 13.14 -34.01
CA LYS A 677 2.09 14.31 -33.22
C LYS A 677 1.09 13.90 -32.15
N CYS A 678 1.07 14.64 -31.05
CA CYS A 678 0.07 14.45 -30.00
C CYS A 678 -0.36 15.76 -29.37
N ASN A 679 -1.55 15.74 -28.79
CA ASN A 679 -2.07 16.76 -27.90
C ASN A 679 -3.02 16.08 -26.89
N SER A 680 -3.78 16.87 -26.12
CA SER A 680 -4.73 16.36 -25.12
C SER A 680 -5.90 15.55 -25.68
N THR A 681 -6.14 15.57 -26.99
CA THR A 681 -7.23 14.84 -27.65
C THR A 681 -6.77 13.46 -28.15
N GLY A 682 -5.48 13.30 -28.46
CA GLY A 682 -4.92 12.04 -28.93
C GLY A 682 -3.69 12.21 -29.82
N TRP A 683 -3.25 11.09 -30.39
CA TRP A 683 -2.15 11.05 -31.36
C TRP A 683 -2.67 11.23 -32.78
N TRP A 684 -1.91 11.83 -33.68
CA TRP A 684 -2.15 11.78 -35.12
C TRP A 684 -0.81 11.70 -35.87
N TYR A 685 -0.87 11.33 -37.14
CA TYR A 685 0.30 11.36 -38.01
C TYR A 685 0.17 12.55 -38.97
N GLU A 686 1.23 13.34 -39.12
CA GLU A 686 1.20 14.53 -39.97
C GLU A 686 2.41 14.60 -40.88
N ASP A 687 2.21 14.99 -42.12
CA ASP A 687 3.25 15.31 -43.09
C ASP A 687 2.93 16.62 -43.80
N ASN A 688 3.69 17.68 -43.49
CA ASN A 688 3.54 19.01 -44.11
C ASN A 688 2.09 19.54 -44.11
N GLY A 689 1.37 19.38 -42.99
CA GLY A 689 0.00 19.84 -42.82
C GLY A 689 -1.08 18.90 -43.40
N TRP A 690 -0.68 17.80 -44.05
CA TRP A 690 -1.58 16.69 -44.37
C TRP A 690 -1.60 15.68 -43.21
N TYR A 691 -2.77 15.08 -42.95
CA TYR A 691 -2.95 14.00 -41.98
C TYR A 691 -3.94 12.96 -42.53
N PRO A 692 -3.80 11.66 -42.16
CA PRO A 692 -4.77 10.65 -42.52
C PRO A 692 -6.10 10.89 -41.80
N SER A 693 -7.22 10.67 -42.48
CA SER A 693 -8.55 10.86 -41.92
C SER A 693 -9.46 9.73 -42.40
N ASN A 694 -10.16 9.11 -41.45
CA ASN A 694 -11.08 7.98 -41.63
C ASN A 694 -10.50 6.83 -42.49
N GLN A 695 -9.27 6.41 -42.17
CA GLN A 695 -8.58 5.39 -42.94
C GLN A 695 -7.54 4.62 -42.14
N TRP A 696 -7.28 3.40 -42.59
CA TRP A 696 -6.09 2.64 -42.21
C TRP A 696 -4.85 3.20 -42.91
N LEU A 697 -3.79 3.42 -42.15
CA LEU A 697 -2.50 3.84 -42.69
C LEU A 697 -1.39 3.00 -42.06
N LYS A 698 -0.51 2.47 -42.91
CA LYS A 698 0.67 1.73 -42.45
C LYS A 698 1.82 2.70 -42.20
N ILE A 699 2.37 2.68 -40.99
CA ILE A 699 3.48 3.54 -40.56
C ILE A 699 4.52 2.66 -39.88
N ASP A 700 5.74 2.71 -40.36
CA ASP A 700 6.91 1.99 -39.82
C ASP A 700 6.68 0.48 -39.62
N GLY A 701 5.83 -0.10 -40.46
CA GLY A 701 5.58 -1.55 -40.50
C GLY A 701 4.28 -1.97 -39.84
N TYR A 702 3.57 -1.05 -39.19
CA TYR A 702 2.34 -1.32 -38.45
C TYR A 702 1.16 -0.61 -39.05
N TRP A 703 -0.01 -1.24 -39.01
CA TRP A 703 -1.26 -0.62 -39.39
C TRP A 703 -1.87 0.13 -38.21
N TYR A 704 -2.33 1.34 -38.47
CA TYR A 704 -3.06 2.18 -37.53
C TYR A 704 -4.35 2.63 -38.20
N PHE A 705 -5.42 2.81 -37.43
CA PHE A 705 -6.62 3.45 -37.94
C PHE A 705 -6.68 4.90 -37.47
N PHE A 706 -7.05 5.81 -38.37
CA PHE A 706 -7.24 7.21 -38.07
C PHE A 706 -8.71 7.58 -38.27
N LEU A 707 -9.31 8.20 -37.26
CA LEU A 707 -10.68 8.69 -37.25
C LEU A 707 -10.88 9.83 -38.25
N GLU A 708 -12.13 10.22 -38.51
CA GLU A 708 -12.45 11.36 -39.41
C GLU A 708 -11.78 12.67 -38.95
N SER A 709 -11.61 12.85 -37.64
CA SER A 709 -10.88 13.97 -37.04
C SER A 709 -9.37 13.96 -37.28
N GLY A 710 -8.82 12.88 -37.81
CA GLY A 710 -7.40 12.67 -38.03
C GLY A 710 -6.63 12.09 -36.85
N TYR A 711 -7.29 11.91 -35.69
CA TYR A 711 -6.69 11.25 -34.54
C TYR A 711 -6.63 9.73 -34.74
N MET A 712 -5.55 9.13 -34.28
CA MET A 712 -5.31 7.70 -34.23
C MET A 712 -6.21 7.06 -33.19
N ASP A 713 -6.79 5.93 -33.57
CA ASP A 713 -7.63 5.10 -32.75
C ASP A 713 -6.79 4.07 -31.94
N TYR A 714 -7.28 3.60 -30.79
CA TYR A 714 -6.52 2.70 -29.90
C TYR A 714 -7.41 1.97 -28.89
N SER A 715 -6.94 0.80 -28.40
CA SER A 715 -7.65 -0.03 -27.40
C SER A 715 -9.10 -0.38 -27.76
N GLU A 716 -9.37 -0.57 -29.04
CA GLU A 716 -10.69 -0.96 -29.54
C GLU A 716 -10.60 -1.92 -30.73
N TYR A 717 -11.70 -2.62 -30.98
CA TYR A 717 -11.90 -3.32 -32.24
C TYR A 717 -12.39 -2.33 -33.30
N ARG A 718 -11.62 -2.15 -34.37
CA ARG A 718 -11.98 -1.34 -35.53
C ARG A 718 -12.03 -2.22 -36.76
N ASP A 719 -13.17 -2.26 -37.46
CA ASP A 719 -13.36 -3.12 -38.65
C ASP A 719 -13.04 -4.61 -38.39
N GLY A 720 -13.18 -5.08 -37.13
CA GLY A 720 -12.82 -6.44 -36.72
C GLY A 720 -11.33 -6.66 -36.38
N CYS A 721 -10.52 -5.61 -36.41
CA CYS A 721 -9.10 -5.61 -36.07
C CYS A 721 -8.88 -4.97 -34.68
N TRP A 722 -8.17 -5.66 -33.78
CA TRP A 722 -7.87 -5.13 -32.46
C TRP A 722 -6.69 -4.15 -32.50
N LEU A 723 -6.94 -2.92 -32.08
CA LEU A 723 -5.90 -1.90 -31.89
C LEU A 723 -5.35 -1.99 -30.46
N ASN A 724 -4.04 -2.12 -30.32
CA ASN A 724 -3.35 -2.09 -29.03
C ASN A 724 -3.45 -0.69 -28.37
N GLY A 725 -2.94 -0.55 -27.15
CA GLY A 725 -2.88 0.74 -26.45
C GLY A 725 -2.06 1.82 -27.14
N ASP A 726 -1.11 1.42 -28.00
CA ASP A 726 -0.32 2.31 -28.85
C ASP A 726 -0.96 2.57 -30.23
N GLY A 727 -2.19 2.06 -30.46
CA GLY A 727 -2.94 2.17 -31.71
C GLY A 727 -2.49 1.25 -32.83
N SER A 728 -1.43 0.46 -32.64
CA SER A 728 -0.99 -0.51 -33.63
C SER A 728 -1.98 -1.68 -33.71
N TRP A 729 -2.30 -2.13 -34.93
CA TRP A 729 -3.11 -3.34 -35.11
C TRP A 729 -2.32 -4.57 -34.66
N ASN A 730 -2.90 -5.32 -33.73
CA ASN A 730 -2.44 -6.66 -33.41
C ASN A 730 -2.92 -7.66 -34.46
N GLU A 731 -2.03 -8.05 -35.38
CA GLU A 731 -2.37 -8.98 -36.47
C GLU A 731 -2.85 -10.36 -35.98
N SER A 732 -2.67 -10.71 -34.71
CA SER A 732 -3.23 -11.95 -34.12
C SER A 732 -4.75 -11.87 -33.90
N TYR A 733 -5.32 -10.66 -33.89
CA TYR A 733 -6.72 -10.36 -33.58
C TYR A 733 -7.31 -9.51 -34.71
N GLY A 734 -7.72 -10.17 -35.79
CA GLY A 734 -8.18 -9.56 -37.04
C GLY A 734 -9.49 -10.12 -37.57
N SER A 735 -10.25 -10.86 -36.75
CA SER A 735 -11.48 -11.53 -37.17
C SER A 735 -12.68 -11.24 -36.26
N GLY A 736 -12.58 -10.17 -35.47
CA GLY A 736 -13.63 -9.70 -34.57
C GLY A 736 -14.94 -9.44 -35.30
N LYS A 737 -16.04 -9.99 -34.80
CA LYS A 737 -17.37 -9.77 -35.38
C LYS A 737 -18.47 -9.96 -34.36
N TRP A 738 -19.60 -9.31 -34.64
CA TRP A 738 -20.84 -9.52 -33.90
C TRP A 738 -21.53 -10.82 -34.28
N HIS A 739 -22.11 -11.45 -33.27
CA HIS A 739 -22.88 -12.67 -33.36
C HIS A 739 -24.21 -12.52 -32.61
N LYS A 740 -25.23 -13.29 -33.00
CA LYS A 740 -26.55 -13.27 -32.37
C LYS A 740 -27.18 -14.65 -32.29
N ASN A 741 -27.79 -14.96 -31.16
CA ASN A 741 -28.64 -16.13 -30.96
C ASN A 741 -29.92 -15.74 -30.19
N SER A 742 -30.64 -16.73 -29.65
CA SER A 742 -31.87 -16.51 -28.90
C SER A 742 -31.66 -15.85 -27.53
N THR A 743 -30.45 -15.88 -26.99
CA THR A 743 -30.09 -15.32 -25.67
C THR A 743 -29.68 -13.86 -25.80
N GLY A 744 -28.97 -13.49 -26.86
CA GLY A 744 -28.58 -12.11 -27.09
C GLY A 744 -27.55 -11.96 -28.20
N TRP A 745 -26.97 -10.76 -28.28
CA TRP A 745 -25.80 -10.48 -29.10
C TRP A 745 -24.53 -10.75 -28.30
N TRP A 746 -23.46 -11.19 -28.95
CA TRP A 746 -22.10 -11.20 -28.38
C TRP A 746 -21.10 -10.81 -29.46
N TYR A 747 -19.89 -10.44 -29.04
CA TYR A 747 -18.79 -10.20 -29.95
C TYR A 747 -17.74 -11.28 -29.75
N SER A 748 -17.06 -11.71 -30.80
CA SER A 748 -15.95 -12.65 -30.66
C SER A 748 -14.95 -12.53 -31.79
N ASP A 749 -13.70 -12.88 -31.50
CA ASP A 749 -12.59 -12.94 -32.43
C ASP A 749 -11.94 -14.33 -32.32
N GLY A 750 -12.26 -15.22 -33.26
CA GLY A 750 -11.92 -16.64 -33.15
C GLY A 750 -12.58 -17.30 -31.94
N ASP A 751 -11.76 -17.90 -31.07
CA ASP A 751 -12.20 -18.57 -29.83
C ASP A 751 -12.31 -17.60 -28.63
N TRP A 752 -11.91 -16.34 -28.81
CA TRP A 752 -11.97 -15.31 -27.77
C TRP A 752 -13.28 -14.53 -27.81
N TYR A 753 -13.84 -14.20 -26.64
CA TYR A 753 -14.99 -13.31 -26.48
C TYR A 753 -14.92 -12.52 -25.15
N PRO A 754 -15.44 -11.29 -25.10
CA PRO A 754 -15.48 -10.49 -23.88
C PRO A 754 -16.57 -11.01 -22.92
N TYR A 755 -16.22 -11.16 -21.64
CA TYR A 755 -17.16 -11.46 -20.56
C TYR A 755 -16.86 -10.58 -19.33
N SER A 756 -17.90 -10.16 -18.62
CA SER A 756 -17.85 -9.28 -17.45
C SER A 756 -17.04 -7.98 -17.65
N GLN A 757 -17.06 -7.42 -18.86
CA GLN A 757 -16.22 -6.27 -19.21
C GLN A 757 -16.87 -5.37 -20.26
N TYR A 758 -16.40 -4.13 -20.35
CA TYR A 758 -16.70 -3.25 -21.48
C TYR A 758 -15.70 -3.50 -22.61
N LEU A 759 -16.16 -3.45 -23.85
CA LEU A 759 -15.32 -3.46 -25.04
C LEU A 759 -15.74 -2.32 -25.98
N TRP A 760 -14.76 -1.59 -26.51
CA TRP A 760 -14.98 -0.63 -27.58
C TRP A 760 -14.93 -1.36 -28.93
N ILE A 761 -15.98 -1.18 -29.73
CA ILE A 761 -16.13 -1.78 -31.05
C ILE A 761 -16.69 -0.71 -31.98
N ASP A 762 -15.95 -0.43 -33.05
CA ASP A 762 -16.29 0.55 -34.08
C ASP A 762 -16.71 1.92 -33.51
N GLY A 763 -15.97 2.40 -32.49
CA GLY A 763 -16.15 3.72 -31.87
C GLY A 763 -17.32 3.80 -30.90
N SER A 764 -17.91 2.66 -30.54
CA SER A 764 -18.99 2.56 -29.55
C SER A 764 -18.61 1.58 -28.44
N ARG A 765 -19.04 1.88 -27.21
CA ARG A 765 -18.72 1.08 -26.02
C ARG A 765 -19.88 0.13 -25.68
N TYR A 766 -19.58 -1.16 -25.52
CA TYR A 766 -20.55 -2.21 -25.23
C TYR A 766 -20.16 -2.96 -23.96
N TYR A 767 -21.13 -3.22 -23.05
CA TYR A 767 -20.89 -4.06 -21.87
C TYR A 767 -21.29 -5.51 -22.14
N PHE A 768 -20.41 -6.45 -21.82
CA PHE A 768 -20.69 -7.89 -21.92
C PHE A 768 -20.82 -8.47 -20.52
N ASN A 769 -21.93 -9.15 -20.27
CA ASN A 769 -22.23 -9.76 -18.97
C ASN A 769 -21.34 -10.98 -18.69
N ALA A 770 -21.57 -11.65 -17.55
CA ALA A 770 -20.77 -12.81 -17.14
C ALA A 770 -20.83 -14.00 -18.13
N ASP A 771 -21.88 -14.07 -18.95
CA ASP A 771 -22.07 -15.09 -19.98
C ASP A 771 -21.55 -14.64 -21.36
N GLY A 772 -20.95 -13.46 -21.44
CA GLY A 772 -20.37 -12.89 -22.66
C GLY A 772 -21.39 -12.27 -23.62
N TYR A 773 -22.64 -12.08 -23.20
CA TYR A 773 -23.65 -11.40 -24.02
C TYR A 773 -23.66 -9.89 -23.75
N TRP A 774 -23.82 -9.12 -24.82
CA TRP A 774 -24.03 -7.69 -24.75
C TRP A 774 -25.31 -7.40 -23.94
N SER A 775 -25.15 -6.60 -22.89
CA SER A 775 -26.24 -6.01 -22.11
C SER A 775 -26.40 -4.56 -22.54
N GLU A 776 -27.59 -4.21 -23.01
CA GLU A 776 -28.00 -2.82 -23.28
C GLU A 776 -27.96 -1.95 -22.02
#